data_AF-A0AAP0CQV7-F1
#
_entry.id   AF-A0AAP0CQV7-F1
#
_cell.length_a   1.000
_cell.length_b   1.000
_cell.length_c   1.000
_cell.angle_alpha   90.00
_cell.angle_beta   90.00
_cell.angle_gamma   90.00
#
_symmetry.space_group_name_H-M   'P 1'
#
loop_
_entity.id
_entity.type
_entity.pdbx_description
1 polymer ?
#
loop_
_entity_poly.entity_id
_entity_poly.type
_entity_poly.pdbx_seq_one_letter_code
_entity_poly.pdbx_strand_id
1 'polypeptide(L)'
;MLLDAVKKRETGSRQFKFGLLGSFLRLLKDRSARTKSREIEAVDVTQRRTRKKTVGGGDWSEKLSGGGNFKFKQNMELFHNFLVLFAVLFSLLATCTPQDTITTDQAIEDGDTLVSTNEIYELGFFSPGGSRNRYLGIWYKNISPQTVVWVANRATPIKDSSGVFRVDINGTLLVIAGSNDTVVWSSNNTLTSINPVAQLLSSGNLVVRKRDQESLIWQSFDYPGNNLLPGMKFGKDLVSGRDRRWVTWKSLDDPSPGEYTAFLDTNGFPQLFVGQGVQGLVPRLRYGPWNGVTLNGLPSRKKNAIITHQFVMNDKEVYYRYLVNSSFITRLYFTPEGNAIVLNWIDRTKQWSEYWDAYIGMCSPYGLCGPYGRCNPYNSLGCSCMEGFEPKNPDDWSASQWSSGCCRRTALDCPNGDGFQVFKNVILPDTRRSWYNRSMTLDECGVACKRNCSCTAYANIEIVRGGSGCLLWFDDLMDVRTVDEGHDLYVRMAVSDITNKTRSLKLDWCDCFRIIHGIARGLLYLHQDSPIKIIHRDLKASNILLDAEMNPKISDFGLARVFRKHEKEANTNTIVGTLGYISPEYAIDGIFSEKSDVFSFGVLVLEIVSGEKNRGFSHTKDGDNLLARQEKRNWLELPEDVTANILNRTGVVNILFSAQKVCTAWYRICKDPSLWRVINMEKFRSEIICKNVVDRSKGQLVDITLTYCSLELLQYVADRSSQVRRLGMIHASSGWADFLMKFPVLEELSLRCVQISKEEIETVGRYCPMLTTFKVEEFKNFRYWSGDPADEKSLTVFNEIAVAIGQNLPELRHLEIINNGMTNIGLQVILDNCHHLETLDLTKCFNTNLSGDLGKRCSEQIKHLKRPYDYMDSYRYRYDEDLEEYHRIDDSDGDHCPYPYNCSPQ
;
A
#
# COMPACT_ATOMS: atom_id res chain seq x y z
N MET A 1 -33.21 -7.00 -48.25
CA MET A 1 -34.16 -5.86 -48.32
C MET A 1 -33.35 -4.57 -48.26
N LEU A 2 -33.34 -3.80 -49.34
CA LEU A 2 -33.90 -2.42 -49.41
C LEU A 2 -33.27 -1.45 -48.39
N LEU A 3 -32.30 -0.59 -48.76
CA LEU A 3 -32.41 0.66 -49.56
C LEU A 3 -33.29 1.77 -48.94
N ASP A 4 -32.74 2.98 -49.00
CA ASP A 4 -33.36 4.32 -48.93
C ASP A 4 -34.17 4.77 -47.70
N ALA A 5 -33.58 5.72 -46.97
CA ALA A 5 -34.29 6.87 -46.41
C ALA A 5 -33.37 8.11 -46.31
N VAL A 6 -33.44 8.99 -47.32
CA VAL A 6 -32.66 10.25 -47.41
C VAL A 6 -33.59 11.46 -47.54
N LYS A 7 -33.44 12.47 -46.66
CA LYS A 7 -33.55 13.95 -46.92
C LYS A 7 -33.51 14.72 -45.58
N LYS A 8 -32.71 15.78 -45.37
CA LYS A 8 -32.56 17.10 -46.04
C LYS A 8 -33.77 18.05 -45.89
N ARG A 9 -33.60 19.10 -45.07
CA ARG A 9 -33.75 20.56 -45.36
C ARG A 9 -33.87 21.37 -44.05
N GLU A 10 -33.09 22.44 -43.85
CA GLU A 10 -33.40 23.87 -44.12
C GLU A 10 -34.64 24.36 -43.34
N THR A 11 -34.70 25.53 -42.66
CA THR A 11 -33.77 26.68 -42.49
C THR A 11 -34.27 27.52 -41.30
N GLY A 12 -33.39 28.22 -40.56
CA GLY A 12 -33.81 29.04 -39.41
C GLY A 12 -32.75 30.05 -38.95
N SER A 13 -32.54 31.10 -39.73
CA SER A 13 -31.56 32.17 -39.43
C SER A 13 -31.98 33.09 -38.29
N ARG A 14 -31.05 33.40 -37.38
CA ARG A 14 -30.80 34.78 -36.92
C ARG A 14 -29.35 34.95 -36.43
N GLN A 15 -28.63 35.85 -37.10
CA GLN A 15 -27.24 36.29 -36.80
C GLN A 15 -27.22 37.14 -35.49
N PHE A 16 -26.11 37.30 -34.76
CA PHE A 16 -24.95 38.12 -35.18
C PHE A 16 -23.64 37.88 -34.39
N LYS A 17 -22.53 37.93 -35.17
CA LYS A 17 -21.11 38.26 -34.83
C LYS A 17 -20.28 37.40 -33.86
N PHE A 18 -19.30 36.71 -34.47
CA PHE A 18 -18.03 36.28 -33.88
C PHE A 18 -16.91 37.31 -34.08
N GLY A 19 -15.92 37.31 -33.18
CA GLY A 19 -14.52 37.07 -33.56
C GLY A 19 -13.61 38.25 -33.96
N LEU A 20 -12.67 38.60 -33.07
CA LEU A 20 -11.32 39.06 -33.43
C LEU A 20 -10.35 39.05 -32.22
N LEU A 21 -9.77 37.89 -31.88
CA LEU A 21 -8.43 37.82 -31.23
C LEU A 21 -7.72 36.45 -31.35
N GLY A 22 -8.14 35.59 -32.27
CA GLY A 22 -7.56 34.25 -32.50
C GLY A 22 -6.39 34.23 -33.47
N SER A 23 -5.33 35.04 -33.26
CA SER A 23 -4.14 35.02 -34.14
C SER A 23 -2.81 35.50 -33.53
N PHE A 24 -2.76 36.08 -32.33
CA PHE A 24 -1.54 36.74 -31.84
C PHE A 24 -0.71 35.95 -30.79
N LEU A 25 -1.22 34.83 -30.26
CA LEU A 25 -0.55 34.02 -29.23
C LEU A 25 0.10 32.73 -29.78
N ARG A 26 0.84 32.87 -30.89
CA ARG A 26 1.70 31.80 -31.46
C ARG A 26 3.12 32.23 -31.81
N LEU A 27 3.57 33.40 -31.31
CA LEU A 27 4.84 34.02 -31.71
C LEU A 27 5.71 34.59 -30.58
N LEU A 28 5.44 34.24 -29.31
CA LEU A 28 6.23 34.67 -28.14
C LEU A 28 6.51 33.52 -27.16
N LYS A 29 7.10 32.42 -27.65
CA LYS A 29 7.72 31.40 -26.78
C LYS A 29 8.87 30.63 -27.42
N ASP A 30 9.76 31.34 -28.11
CA ASP A 30 11.15 30.87 -28.29
C ASP A 30 12.10 32.07 -28.44
N ARG A 31 13.38 31.88 -28.08
CA ARG A 31 14.43 32.92 -27.90
C ARG A 31 14.31 33.85 -26.68
N SER A 32 14.56 33.31 -25.49
CA SER A 32 15.29 34.06 -24.44
C SER A 32 16.19 33.11 -23.63
N ALA A 33 17.23 32.61 -24.31
CA ALA A 33 18.35 31.91 -23.69
C ALA A 33 19.60 32.13 -24.54
N ARG A 34 20.74 32.37 -23.88
CA ARG A 34 22.09 32.58 -24.45
C ARG A 34 22.31 33.92 -25.20
N THR A 35 22.60 34.98 -24.45
CA THR A 35 23.92 35.64 -24.56
C THR A 35 24.19 36.56 -23.36
N LYS A 36 25.03 36.10 -22.43
CA LYS A 36 25.83 36.97 -21.55
C LYS A 36 27.09 36.21 -21.16
N SER A 37 28.16 36.35 -21.95
CA SER A 37 29.53 35.95 -21.58
C SER A 37 30.54 36.42 -22.62
N ARG A 38 31.61 37.04 -22.12
CA ARG A 38 32.96 37.18 -22.70
C ARG A 38 33.14 38.17 -23.85
N GLU A 39 33.42 39.39 -23.39
CA GLU A 39 34.49 40.25 -23.91
C GLU A 39 35.86 39.56 -23.99
N ILE A 40 36.70 40.11 -24.89
CA ILE A 40 38.18 40.15 -24.92
C ILE A 40 38.97 38.95 -25.51
N GLU A 41 39.92 39.34 -26.37
CA GLU A 41 41.13 38.66 -26.90
C GLU A 41 41.01 37.47 -27.89
N ALA A 42 41.32 37.73 -29.18
CA ALA A 42 42.67 37.55 -29.75
C ALA A 42 42.69 37.09 -31.25
N VAL A 43 43.37 37.90 -32.07
CA VAL A 43 44.25 37.49 -33.20
C VAL A 43 43.67 36.67 -34.37
N ASP A 44 43.22 37.41 -35.40
CA ASP A 44 43.83 37.51 -36.74
C ASP A 44 43.94 36.27 -37.70
N VAL A 45 44.09 36.62 -38.99
CA VAL A 45 44.67 35.87 -40.12
C VAL A 45 43.72 35.03 -41.02
N THR A 46 43.69 35.50 -42.28
CA THR A 46 43.43 34.78 -43.57
C THR A 46 42.03 34.52 -44.14
N GLN A 47 41.65 35.48 -44.99
CA GLN A 47 41.64 35.38 -46.46
C GLN A 47 40.53 34.64 -47.26
N ARG A 48 40.19 35.35 -48.35
CA ARG A 48 39.78 34.91 -49.70
C ARG A 48 38.31 34.48 -49.84
N ARG A 49 37.50 35.29 -50.56
CA ARG A 49 37.31 35.28 -52.04
C ARG A 49 36.57 33.99 -52.45
N THR A 50 35.45 34.02 -53.18
CA THR A 50 35.05 34.81 -54.36
C THR A 50 33.55 34.49 -54.65
N ARG A 51 32.74 35.14 -55.50
CA ARG A 51 32.70 36.38 -56.33
C ARG A 51 31.48 36.23 -57.27
N LYS A 52 31.02 37.32 -57.92
CA LYS A 52 29.95 37.40 -58.98
C LYS A 52 28.52 37.49 -58.41
N LYS A 53 27.61 38.32 -58.93
CA LYS A 53 27.61 39.34 -60.04
C LYS A 53 26.43 40.32 -59.77
N THR A 54 26.59 41.66 -59.77
CA THR A 54 26.22 42.65 -60.84
C THR A 54 24.81 42.48 -61.46
N VAL A 55 23.97 43.50 -61.75
CA VAL A 55 24.00 45.00 -61.73
C VAL A 55 22.51 45.51 -61.83
N GLY A 56 22.06 46.76 -61.64
CA GLY A 56 22.66 48.09 -61.35
C GLY A 56 21.91 48.79 -60.19
N GLY A 57 21.47 50.07 -60.21
CA GLY A 57 21.57 51.20 -61.17
C GLY A 57 20.26 51.99 -61.31
N GLY A 58 19.88 52.90 -60.37
CA GLY A 58 19.92 54.38 -60.53
C GLY A 58 18.55 54.98 -60.94
N ASP A 59 18.14 56.24 -60.73
CA ASP A 59 18.62 57.35 -59.89
C ASP A 59 17.51 58.46 -59.76
N TRP A 60 17.74 59.56 -59.00
CA TRP A 60 16.96 60.84 -58.77
C TRP A 60 15.94 61.37 -59.83
N SER A 61 14.97 62.30 -59.62
CA SER A 61 14.57 63.29 -58.56
C SER A 61 13.17 63.95 -58.84
N GLU A 62 12.82 65.01 -58.07
CA GLU A 62 11.77 66.06 -58.29
C GLU A 62 10.33 65.79 -57.76
N LYS A 63 9.51 66.76 -57.27
CA LYS A 63 9.64 68.21 -56.92
C LYS A 63 8.43 68.65 -56.06
N LEU A 64 8.59 69.63 -55.14
CA LEU A 64 7.64 70.71 -54.70
C LEU A 64 6.20 70.31 -54.21
N SER A 65 5.47 71.04 -53.36
CA SER A 65 5.59 72.33 -52.64
C SER A 65 4.56 72.42 -51.46
N GLY A 66 4.70 73.39 -50.54
CA GLY A 66 3.53 73.98 -49.84
C GLY A 66 3.54 74.17 -48.31
N GLY A 67 4.04 75.33 -47.84
CA GLY A 67 3.54 76.20 -46.74
C GLY A 67 3.07 75.65 -45.36
N GLY A 68 3.49 76.30 -44.27
CA GLY A 68 2.82 76.13 -42.96
C GLY A 68 3.56 76.49 -41.66
N ASN A 69 4.42 77.52 -41.63
CA ASN A 69 5.28 77.80 -40.48
C ASN A 69 4.66 78.77 -39.45
N PHE A 70 3.67 78.34 -38.64
CA PHE A 70 3.12 79.18 -37.56
C PHE A 70 2.45 78.41 -36.38
N LYS A 71 3.13 77.42 -35.78
CA LYS A 71 2.64 76.78 -34.53
C LYS A 71 3.68 76.14 -33.59
N PHE A 72 4.97 76.41 -33.79
CA PHE A 72 6.04 75.70 -33.05
C PHE A 72 6.52 76.38 -31.75
N LYS A 73 6.23 77.66 -31.52
CA LYS A 73 6.73 78.39 -30.33
C LYS A 73 5.91 78.17 -29.06
N GLN A 74 4.58 78.04 -29.16
CA GLN A 74 3.69 77.86 -28.00
C GLN A 74 3.81 76.48 -27.34
N ASN A 75 4.21 75.45 -28.09
CA ASN A 75 4.37 74.10 -27.54
C ASN A 75 5.65 73.94 -26.69
N MET A 76 6.68 74.76 -26.91
CA MET A 76 7.93 74.66 -26.15
C MET A 76 7.77 75.14 -24.70
N GLU A 77 7.04 76.23 -24.44
CA GLU A 77 6.80 76.71 -23.07
C GLU A 77 5.88 75.77 -22.29
N LEU A 78 4.85 75.20 -22.94
CA LEU A 78 4.03 74.14 -22.34
C LEU A 78 4.87 72.89 -22.00
N PHE A 79 5.81 72.49 -22.86
CA PHE A 79 6.70 71.37 -22.59
C PHE A 79 7.72 71.66 -21.48
N HIS A 80 8.25 72.90 -21.42
CA HIS A 80 9.14 73.34 -20.35
C HIS A 80 8.42 73.40 -19.00
N ASN A 81 7.22 73.97 -18.95
CA ASN A 81 6.40 74.02 -17.74
C ASN A 81 5.96 72.62 -17.31
N PHE A 82 5.67 71.70 -18.24
CA PHE A 82 5.38 70.30 -17.92
C PHE A 82 6.62 69.58 -17.37
N LEU A 83 7.81 69.81 -17.93
CA LEU A 83 9.08 69.27 -17.41
C LEU A 83 9.44 69.82 -16.03
N VAL A 84 9.23 71.10 -15.78
CA VAL A 84 9.45 71.72 -14.47
C VAL A 84 8.44 71.20 -13.44
N LEU A 85 7.14 71.10 -13.80
CA LEU A 85 6.13 70.52 -12.93
C LEU A 85 6.43 69.04 -12.63
N PHE A 86 6.88 68.28 -13.64
CA PHE A 86 7.30 66.89 -13.49
C PHE A 86 8.54 66.77 -12.60
N ALA A 87 9.53 67.65 -12.72
CA ALA A 87 10.71 67.69 -11.85
C ALA A 87 10.38 68.11 -10.40
N VAL A 88 9.43 69.02 -10.21
CA VAL A 88 8.92 69.41 -8.87
C VAL A 88 8.12 68.25 -8.25
N LEU A 89 7.27 67.56 -9.02
CA LEU A 89 6.59 66.33 -8.58
C LEU A 89 7.60 65.20 -8.26
N PHE A 90 8.69 65.08 -9.03
CA PHE A 90 9.74 64.09 -8.80
C PHE A 90 10.63 64.42 -7.59
N SER A 91 10.77 65.70 -7.22
CA SER A 91 11.48 66.12 -5.99
C SER A 91 10.61 66.12 -4.74
N LEU A 92 9.28 66.23 -4.89
CA LEU A 92 8.30 65.92 -3.84
C LEU A 92 8.12 64.42 -3.64
N LEU A 93 8.41 63.61 -4.66
CA LEU A 93 8.71 62.18 -4.53
C LEU A 93 10.14 61.98 -3.98
N ALA A 94 10.41 62.53 -2.81
CA ALA A 94 11.42 61.97 -1.93
C ALA A 94 11.00 60.53 -1.62
N THR A 95 11.56 59.58 -2.38
CA THR A 95 11.35 58.17 -2.11
C THR A 95 11.96 57.88 -0.75
N CYS A 96 11.09 57.73 0.26
CA CYS A 96 11.49 57.19 1.54
C CYS A 96 11.93 55.75 1.28
N THR A 97 13.23 55.58 1.00
CA THR A 97 13.85 54.28 0.84
C THR A 97 13.58 53.50 2.13
N PRO A 98 13.04 52.27 2.05
CA PRO A 98 12.79 51.47 3.24
C PRO A 98 14.06 51.43 4.11
N GLN A 99 14.01 52.04 5.29
CA GLN A 99 15.15 52.05 6.18
C GLN A 99 15.26 50.63 6.73
N ASP A 100 16.26 49.89 6.23
CA ASP A 100 16.54 48.50 6.62
C ASP A 100 17.60 48.41 7.73
N THR A 101 18.19 49.55 8.09
CA THR A 101 19.43 49.67 8.86
C THR A 101 19.30 50.74 9.95
N ILE A 102 19.79 50.46 11.16
CA ILE A 102 20.04 51.46 12.21
C ILE A 102 21.52 51.54 12.59
N THR A 103 21.99 52.75 12.86
CA THR A 103 23.32 53.05 13.42
C THR A 103 23.23 53.47 14.89
N THR A 104 24.37 53.63 15.56
CA THR A 104 24.45 53.89 17.02
C THR A 104 23.91 55.25 17.47
N ASP A 105 23.75 56.17 16.53
CA ASP A 105 23.15 57.50 16.67
C ASP A 105 21.63 57.50 16.41
N GLN A 106 21.06 56.37 16.01
CA GLN A 106 19.65 56.21 15.70
C GLN A 106 18.94 55.30 16.72
N ALA A 107 17.66 55.56 16.91
CA ALA A 107 16.75 54.73 17.69
C ALA A 107 15.43 54.55 16.92
N ILE A 108 14.69 53.50 17.25
CA ILE A 108 13.31 53.27 16.82
C ILE A 108 12.45 53.49 18.06
N GLU A 109 11.58 54.50 18.03
CA GLU A 109 10.61 54.75 19.10
C GLU A 109 9.30 53.99 18.83
N ASP A 110 8.38 54.03 19.80
CA ASP A 110 7.08 53.38 19.69
C ASP A 110 6.19 54.10 18.66
N GLY A 111 6.14 53.52 17.45
CA GLY A 111 5.43 54.07 16.29
C GLY A 111 6.29 54.04 15.03
N ASP A 112 7.62 54.05 15.18
CA ASP A 112 8.58 53.89 14.10
C ASP A 112 8.78 52.42 13.74
N THR A 113 9.19 52.16 12.50
CA THR A 113 9.50 50.79 12.02
C THR A 113 10.76 50.74 11.15
N LEU A 114 11.42 49.57 11.16
CA LEU A 114 12.50 49.20 10.24
C LEU A 114 11.95 48.23 9.21
N VAL A 115 12.19 48.48 7.92
CA VAL A 115 11.61 47.69 6.83
C VAL A 115 12.71 47.06 5.99
N SER A 116 12.65 45.74 5.83
CA SER A 116 13.57 44.98 4.99
C SER A 116 13.57 45.46 3.52
N THR A 117 14.70 45.33 2.83
CA THR A 117 14.91 45.84 1.46
C THR A 117 13.98 45.26 0.38
N ASN A 118 13.31 44.15 0.65
CA ASN A 118 12.29 43.55 -0.22
C ASN A 118 10.85 43.85 0.23
N GLU A 119 10.67 44.67 1.26
CA GLU A 119 9.40 45.04 1.87
C GLU A 119 8.52 43.87 2.35
N ILE A 120 9.11 42.69 2.59
CA ILE A 120 8.38 41.52 3.11
C ILE A 120 8.27 41.58 4.62
N TYR A 121 9.36 41.94 5.31
CA TYR A 121 9.46 41.99 6.76
C TYR A 121 9.60 43.41 7.28
N GLU A 122 9.02 43.64 8.45
CA GLU A 122 9.02 44.90 9.19
C GLU A 122 9.26 44.62 10.68
N LEU A 123 10.05 45.47 11.34
CA LEU A 123 10.41 45.41 12.76
C LEU A 123 9.90 46.68 13.46
N GLY A 124 9.28 46.54 14.63
CA GLY A 124 8.88 47.68 15.45
C GLY A 124 8.16 47.26 16.73
N PHE A 125 7.53 48.22 17.42
CA PHE A 125 6.76 47.95 18.64
C PHE A 125 5.30 47.61 18.33
N PHE A 126 4.80 46.49 18.85
CA PHE A 126 3.42 46.04 18.62
C PHE A 126 2.71 45.63 19.94
N SER A 127 1.39 45.43 19.85
CA SER A 127 0.56 44.84 20.90
C SER A 127 -0.16 43.61 20.33
N PRO A 128 -0.03 42.41 20.94
CA PRO A 128 -0.77 41.23 20.51
C PRO A 128 -2.24 41.28 20.96
N GLY A 129 -3.17 41.11 20.02
CA GLY A 129 -4.60 40.97 20.28
C GLY A 129 -5.19 42.12 21.11
N GLY A 130 -5.87 41.78 22.21
CA GLY A 130 -6.42 42.75 23.17
C GLY A 130 -5.44 43.25 24.24
N SER A 131 -4.15 42.90 24.15
CA SER A 131 -3.16 43.22 25.18
C SER A 131 -2.74 44.69 25.14
N ARG A 132 -2.43 45.26 26.32
CA ARG A 132 -1.78 46.58 26.45
C ARG A 132 -0.26 46.48 26.60
N ASN A 133 0.29 45.28 26.71
CA ASN A 133 1.73 45.04 26.81
C ASN A 133 2.39 45.32 25.45
N ARG A 134 3.44 46.16 25.42
CA ARG A 134 4.23 46.42 24.21
C ARG A 134 5.45 45.52 24.13
N TYR A 135 5.71 45.07 22.90
CA TYR A 135 6.84 44.21 22.56
C TYR A 135 7.51 44.70 21.28
N LEU A 136 8.84 44.59 21.20
CA LEU A 136 9.57 44.71 19.95
C LEU A 136 9.50 43.36 19.21
N GLY A 137 9.05 43.36 17.96
CA GLY A 137 8.96 42.16 17.14
C GLY A 137 9.07 42.41 15.64
N ILE A 138 9.25 41.32 14.89
CA ILE A 138 9.30 41.29 13.42
C ILE A 138 8.00 40.64 12.92
N TRP A 139 7.35 41.24 11.92
CA TRP A 139 6.17 40.71 11.24
C TRP A 139 6.28 40.80 9.73
N TYR A 140 5.32 40.20 9.03
CA TYR A 140 5.14 40.39 7.59
C TYR A 140 4.41 41.72 7.31
N LYS A 141 5.09 42.68 6.66
CA LYS A 141 4.59 44.04 6.41
C LYS A 141 3.22 44.07 5.73
N ASN A 142 3.08 43.30 4.65
CA ASN A 142 1.91 43.34 3.76
C ASN A 142 0.85 42.27 4.07
N ILE A 143 0.84 41.70 5.28
CA ILE A 143 -0.10 40.66 5.73
C ILE A 143 -0.98 41.20 6.86
N SER A 144 -2.30 41.14 6.66
CA SER A 144 -3.32 41.50 7.65
C SER A 144 -4.28 40.31 7.86
N PRO A 145 -4.59 39.89 9.11
CA PRO A 145 -4.13 40.46 10.37
C PRO A 145 -2.61 40.30 10.60
N GLN A 146 -2.03 41.22 11.37
CA GLN A 146 -0.57 41.30 11.59
C GLN A 146 -0.02 39.95 12.07
N THR A 147 0.95 39.41 11.33
CA THR A 147 1.54 38.10 11.63
C THR A 147 2.98 38.25 12.09
N VAL A 148 3.16 38.24 13.41
CA VAL A 148 4.47 38.34 14.07
C VAL A 148 5.21 36.99 14.01
N VAL A 149 6.49 37.04 13.67
CA VAL A 149 7.37 35.88 13.47
C VAL A 149 8.56 35.84 14.43
N TRP A 150 8.91 36.97 15.05
CA TRP A 150 9.97 37.04 16.07
C TRP A 150 9.66 38.13 17.10
N VAL A 151 10.08 37.96 18.35
CA VAL A 151 9.85 38.90 19.46
C VAL A 151 11.08 38.93 20.38
N ALA A 152 11.59 40.13 20.67
CA ALA A 152 12.78 40.32 21.51
C ALA A 152 12.47 40.16 23.00
N ASN A 153 11.74 41.12 23.58
CA ASN A 153 11.45 41.22 25.01
C ASN A 153 10.28 40.32 25.45
N ARG A 154 10.17 39.12 24.87
CA ARG A 154 8.99 38.23 25.05
C ARG A 154 8.71 37.85 26.51
N ALA A 155 9.74 37.76 27.36
CA ALA A 155 9.58 37.45 28.79
C ALA A 155 9.27 38.68 29.66
N THR A 156 9.51 39.90 29.17
CA THR A 156 9.46 41.15 29.94
C THR A 156 8.79 42.24 29.10
N PRO A 157 7.45 42.29 29.07
CA PRO A 157 6.70 43.31 28.34
C PRO A 157 6.90 44.72 28.90
N ILE A 158 6.89 45.70 28.01
CA ILE A 158 6.73 47.12 28.37
C ILE A 158 5.24 47.38 28.66
N LYS A 159 4.92 48.26 29.61
CA LYS A 159 3.55 48.47 30.12
C LYS A 159 2.80 49.65 29.50
N ASP A 160 3.50 50.46 28.73
CA ASP A 160 3.04 51.66 28.04
C ASP A 160 3.77 51.76 26.68
N SER A 161 3.59 52.88 25.97
CA SER A 161 4.25 53.15 24.69
C SER A 161 5.58 53.90 24.84
N SER A 162 6.33 53.69 25.92
CA SER A 162 7.67 54.30 26.11
C SER A 162 8.82 53.45 25.54
N GLY A 163 8.51 52.53 24.62
CA GLY A 163 9.48 51.59 24.06
C GLY A 163 10.49 52.27 23.13
N VAL A 164 11.77 52.06 23.40
CA VAL A 164 12.87 52.52 22.53
C VAL A 164 13.79 51.34 22.20
N PHE A 165 14.09 51.14 20.92
CA PHE A 165 15.04 50.14 20.44
C PHE A 165 16.25 50.80 19.77
N ARG A 166 17.47 50.42 20.18
CA ARG A 166 18.72 50.95 19.63
C ARG A 166 19.87 49.95 19.69
N VAL A 167 20.93 50.23 18.95
CA VAL A 167 22.21 49.52 19.01
C VAL A 167 23.25 50.37 19.75
N ASP A 168 23.95 49.79 20.73
CA ASP A 168 25.00 50.49 21.47
C ASP A 168 26.34 50.54 20.70
N ILE A 169 27.32 51.30 21.21
CA ILE A 169 28.66 51.42 20.63
C ILE A 169 29.44 50.10 20.54
N ASN A 170 29.05 49.07 21.29
CA ASN A 170 29.67 47.74 21.27
C ASN A 170 29.01 46.80 20.25
N GLY A 171 27.80 47.13 19.81
CA GLY A 171 26.95 46.34 18.93
C GLY A 171 25.85 45.56 19.66
N THR A 172 25.66 45.79 20.95
CA THR A 172 24.57 45.21 21.73
C THR A 172 23.25 45.85 21.30
N LEU A 173 22.26 45.02 20.97
CA LEU A 173 20.90 45.48 20.78
C LEU A 173 20.24 45.69 22.14
N LEU A 174 19.56 46.81 22.34
CA LEU A 174 18.88 47.18 23.58
C LEU A 174 17.42 47.51 23.29
N VAL A 175 16.51 46.97 24.10
CA VAL A 175 15.13 47.44 24.25
C VAL A 175 15.00 48.09 25.61
N ILE A 176 14.53 49.33 25.62
CA ILE A 176 14.48 50.23 26.76
C ILE A 176 13.03 50.64 27.02
N ALA A 177 12.69 50.83 28.30
CA ALA A 177 11.38 51.26 28.77
C ALA A 177 11.46 52.39 29.81
N GLY A 178 10.47 53.28 29.76
CA GLY A 178 10.22 54.35 30.72
C GLY A 178 11.20 55.52 30.63
N SER A 179 10.87 56.61 31.33
CA SER A 179 11.71 57.82 31.43
C SER A 179 13.07 57.62 32.11
N ASN A 180 13.32 56.44 32.67
CA ASN A 180 14.50 56.11 33.48
C ASN A 180 15.48 55.20 32.74
N ASP A 181 15.37 55.08 31.41
CA ASP A 181 16.21 54.24 30.54
C ASP A 181 16.36 52.78 31.02
N THR A 182 15.28 52.16 31.49
CA THR A 182 15.35 50.78 32.01
C THR A 182 15.48 49.77 30.89
N VAL A 183 16.60 49.05 30.83
CA VAL A 183 16.83 47.99 29.83
C VAL A 183 15.96 46.79 30.15
N VAL A 184 14.93 46.53 29.34
CA VAL A 184 14.02 45.39 29.48
C VAL A 184 14.48 44.15 28.69
N TRP A 185 15.33 44.34 27.68
CA TRP A 185 15.98 43.25 26.94
C TRP A 185 17.29 43.70 26.32
N SER A 186 18.27 42.80 26.27
CA SER A 186 19.57 43.02 25.62
C SER A 186 20.02 41.76 24.88
N SER A 187 20.79 41.93 23.80
CA SER A 187 21.32 40.80 23.02
C SER A 187 22.51 40.07 23.68
N ASN A 188 23.10 40.65 24.73
CA ASN A 188 24.24 40.13 25.52
C ASN A 188 25.41 39.64 24.65
N ASN A 189 25.92 40.53 23.80
CA ASN A 189 27.03 40.22 22.91
C ASN A 189 28.36 40.17 23.67
N THR A 190 29.17 39.14 23.40
CA THR A 190 30.52 38.98 23.99
C THR A 190 31.62 39.69 23.19
N LEU A 191 31.32 40.16 21.98
CA LEU A 191 32.26 40.78 21.05
C LEU A 191 31.94 42.27 20.91
N THR A 192 32.84 43.13 21.38
CA THR A 192 32.82 44.58 21.14
C THR A 192 33.28 44.90 19.72
N SER A 193 32.64 45.85 19.05
CA SER A 193 33.05 46.28 17.70
C SER A 193 33.08 47.79 17.53
N ILE A 194 33.99 48.27 16.69
CA ILE A 194 33.98 49.64 16.17
C ILE A 194 32.87 49.73 15.11
N ASN A 195 32.09 50.82 15.14
CA ASN A 195 31.00 51.14 14.20
C ASN A 195 30.06 49.96 13.87
N PRO A 196 29.40 49.37 14.88
CA PRO A 196 28.41 48.33 14.67
C PRO A 196 27.18 48.88 13.95
N VAL A 197 26.52 48.03 13.18
CA VAL A 197 25.32 48.35 12.42
C VAL A 197 24.33 47.22 12.58
N ALA A 198 23.08 47.55 12.92
CA ALA A 198 21.98 46.58 12.99
C ALA A 198 21.11 46.69 11.73
N GLN A 199 20.81 45.56 11.08
CA GLN A 199 20.14 45.53 9.77
C GLN A 199 19.09 44.41 9.71
N LEU A 200 17.89 44.71 9.22
CA LEU A 200 16.84 43.75 8.94
C LEU A 200 16.97 43.23 7.49
N LEU A 201 17.50 42.02 7.35
CA LEU A 201 17.72 41.41 6.03
C LEU A 201 16.39 41.01 5.36
N SER A 202 16.43 40.86 4.03
CA SER A 202 15.33 40.39 3.19
C SER A 202 14.77 39.00 3.55
N SER A 203 15.50 38.23 4.36
CA SER A 203 15.07 36.95 4.94
C SER A 203 14.26 37.08 6.23
N GLY A 204 14.15 38.27 6.81
CA GLY A 204 13.59 38.51 8.15
C GLY A 204 14.61 38.29 9.29
N ASN A 205 15.88 38.02 8.97
CA ASN A 205 16.95 37.95 9.97
C ASN A 205 17.40 39.37 10.34
N LEU A 206 17.22 39.75 11.60
CA LEU A 206 17.80 40.97 12.16
C LEU A 206 19.23 40.63 12.59
N VAL A 207 20.22 41.27 11.97
CA VAL A 207 21.64 40.99 12.23
C VAL A 207 22.34 42.22 12.79
N VAL A 208 23.33 42.01 13.66
CA VAL A 208 24.35 43.02 13.95
C VAL A 208 25.63 42.60 13.26
N ARG A 209 26.20 43.50 12.46
CA ARG A 209 27.44 43.29 11.72
C ARG A 209 28.32 44.52 11.77
N LYS A 210 29.55 44.35 11.30
CA LYS A 210 30.44 45.46 10.99
C LYS A 210 30.04 46.08 9.65
N ARG A 211 30.32 47.37 9.48
CA ARG A 211 30.09 48.05 8.19
C ARG A 211 30.95 47.43 7.08
N ASP A 212 32.19 47.06 7.41
CA ASP A 212 33.24 46.68 6.45
C ASP A 212 33.66 45.20 6.51
N GLN A 213 32.94 44.33 7.25
CA GLN A 213 33.21 42.88 7.32
C GLN A 213 31.89 42.09 7.30
N GLU A 214 31.88 40.95 6.60
CA GLU A 214 30.73 40.03 6.57
C GLU A 214 30.51 39.27 7.89
N SER A 215 31.46 39.33 8.82
CA SER A 215 31.36 38.65 10.12
C SER A 215 30.22 39.21 10.97
N LEU A 216 29.23 38.37 11.27
CA LEU A 216 28.11 38.70 12.15
C LEU A 216 28.54 38.68 13.63
N ILE A 217 28.07 39.66 14.40
CA ILE A 217 28.23 39.76 15.85
C ILE A 217 27.05 39.07 16.55
N TRP A 218 25.84 39.30 16.03
CA TRP A 218 24.59 38.75 16.55
C TRP A 218 23.58 38.57 15.41
N GLN A 219 22.62 37.65 15.57
CA GLN A 219 21.49 37.48 14.63
C GLN A 219 20.24 36.94 15.33
N SER A 220 19.05 37.38 14.92
CA SER A 220 17.78 36.90 15.48
C SER A 220 17.51 35.43 15.15
N PHE A 221 18.06 34.93 14.03
CA PHE A 221 17.95 33.53 13.61
C PHE A 221 18.60 32.53 14.57
N ASP A 222 19.48 32.98 15.48
CA ASP A 222 20.05 32.16 16.55
C ASP A 222 19.16 32.09 17.81
N TYR A 223 18.11 32.93 17.89
CA TYR A 223 17.18 33.04 19.01
C TYR A 223 15.72 32.94 18.52
N PRO A 224 15.28 31.79 17.97
CA PRO A 224 13.95 31.62 17.38
C PRO A 224 12.82 31.74 18.42
N GLY A 225 11.65 32.16 17.95
CA GLY A 225 10.41 32.18 18.73
C GLY A 225 9.57 30.91 18.52
N ASN A 226 8.28 31.11 18.25
CA ASN A 226 7.30 30.10 17.84
C ASN A 226 7.13 30.01 16.30
N ASN A 227 8.06 30.56 15.53
CA ASN A 227 8.09 30.44 14.07
C ASN A 227 9.50 30.04 13.64
N LEU A 228 9.57 29.16 12.63
CA LEU A 228 10.76 28.91 11.84
C LEU A 228 10.49 29.45 10.43
N LEU A 229 11.34 30.36 9.96
CA LEU A 229 11.32 30.99 8.64
C LEU A 229 12.24 30.24 7.66
N PRO A 230 12.08 30.45 6.34
CA PRO A 230 12.93 29.81 5.34
C PRO A 230 14.41 30.14 5.57
N GLY A 231 15.25 29.11 5.60
CA GLY A 231 16.70 29.22 5.80
C GLY A 231 17.17 29.29 7.26
N MET A 232 16.27 29.50 8.25
CA MET A 232 16.63 29.42 9.67
C MET A 232 17.18 28.03 10.04
N LYS A 233 18.22 28.00 10.86
CA LYS A 233 18.78 26.75 11.40
C LYS A 233 18.08 26.39 12.71
N PHE A 234 17.65 25.14 12.84
CA PHE A 234 17.02 24.61 14.05
C PHE A 234 17.79 23.37 14.52
N GLY A 235 18.37 23.44 15.73
CA GLY A 235 19.36 22.49 16.22
C GLY A 235 20.64 23.15 16.74
N LYS A 236 21.71 22.36 16.90
CA LYS A 236 22.90 22.71 17.67
C LYS A 236 24.10 23.08 16.82
N ASP A 237 24.77 24.15 17.23
CA ASP A 237 26.16 24.43 16.90
C ASP A 237 27.05 23.75 17.96
N LEU A 238 27.90 22.81 17.51
CA LEU A 238 28.77 22.01 18.38
C LEU A 238 30.05 22.77 18.79
N VAL A 239 30.40 23.84 18.08
CA VAL A 239 31.59 24.66 18.36
C VAL A 239 31.27 25.72 19.41
N SER A 240 30.15 26.42 19.28
CA SER A 240 29.72 27.43 20.25
C SER A 240 28.85 26.88 21.37
N GLY A 241 28.40 25.62 21.28
CA GLY A 241 27.45 25.00 22.20
C GLY A 241 26.02 25.55 22.09
N ARG A 242 25.73 26.43 21.12
CA ARG A 242 24.43 27.09 20.96
C ARG A 242 23.36 26.11 20.47
N ASP A 243 22.30 25.96 21.26
CA ASP A 243 21.15 25.11 20.95
C ASP A 243 19.94 25.96 20.54
N ARG A 244 19.59 25.93 19.25
CA ARG A 244 18.50 26.73 18.67
C ARG A 244 17.18 26.00 18.87
N ARG A 245 16.57 26.17 20.04
CA ARG A 245 15.28 25.57 20.42
C ARG A 245 14.12 26.50 20.09
N TRP A 246 13.01 25.94 19.61
CA TRP A 246 11.73 26.66 19.55
C TRP A 246 11.06 26.55 20.92
N VAL A 247 10.55 27.67 21.44
CA VAL A 247 9.67 27.72 22.62
C VAL A 247 8.34 28.36 22.22
N THR A 248 7.21 27.70 22.48
CA THR A 248 5.87 28.19 22.10
C THR A 248 5.58 29.56 22.71
N TRP A 249 4.60 30.27 22.15
CA TRP A 249 3.93 31.33 22.88
C TRP A 249 3.00 30.71 23.94
N LYS A 250 2.76 31.45 25.02
CA LYS A 250 1.89 31.00 26.11
C LYS A 250 0.41 31.00 25.71
N SER A 251 0.01 31.92 24.84
CA SER A 251 -1.28 31.91 24.13
C SER A 251 -1.17 32.71 22.83
N LEU A 252 -2.26 32.86 22.07
CA LEU A 252 -2.28 33.70 20.86
C LEU A 252 -2.02 35.18 21.16
N ASP A 253 -2.40 35.65 22.35
CA ASP A 253 -2.28 37.06 22.78
C ASP A 253 -1.12 37.30 23.78
N ASP A 254 -0.37 36.24 24.14
CA ASP A 254 0.74 36.30 25.11
C ASP A 254 2.01 35.64 24.52
N PRO A 255 2.96 36.44 23.99
CA PRO A 255 4.17 35.93 23.36
C PRO A 255 5.23 35.41 24.35
N SER A 256 4.96 35.48 25.67
CA SER A 256 5.86 34.94 26.68
C SER A 256 6.15 33.44 26.46
N PRO A 257 7.28 32.92 27.00
CA PRO A 257 7.61 31.50 26.92
C PRO A 257 6.46 30.61 27.40
N GLY A 258 5.90 29.82 26.48
CA GLY A 258 4.87 28.83 26.75
C GLY A 258 5.42 27.53 27.31
N GLU A 259 4.53 26.55 27.46
CA GLU A 259 4.82 25.29 28.17
C GLU A 259 5.65 24.28 27.35
N TYR A 260 5.67 24.43 26.02
CA TYR A 260 6.27 23.44 25.11
C TYR A 260 7.54 23.99 24.46
N THR A 261 8.58 23.15 24.45
CA THR A 261 9.87 23.42 23.82
C THR A 261 10.20 22.27 22.87
N ALA A 262 10.56 22.59 21.63
CA ALA A 262 11.14 21.60 20.72
C ALA A 262 12.63 21.83 20.51
N PHE A 263 13.34 20.72 20.40
CA PHE A 263 14.79 20.69 20.34
C PHE A 263 15.26 19.49 19.53
N LEU A 264 16.40 19.65 18.88
CA LEU A 264 17.09 18.55 18.23
C LEU A 264 17.96 17.85 19.28
N ASP A 265 17.57 16.64 19.67
CA ASP A 265 18.42 15.81 20.50
C ASP A 265 19.57 15.25 19.65
N THR A 266 20.76 15.21 20.25
CA THR A 266 22.02 14.77 19.65
C THR A 266 22.67 13.65 20.45
N ASN A 267 21.98 13.11 21.47
CA ASN A 267 22.36 11.87 22.13
C ASN A 267 22.10 10.68 21.17
N GLY A 268 23.08 9.81 20.98
CA GLY A 268 23.02 8.76 19.96
C GLY A 268 22.87 9.35 18.55
N PHE A 269 22.02 8.75 17.71
CA PHE A 269 21.73 9.34 16.39
C PHE A 269 20.71 10.51 16.51
N PRO A 270 20.96 11.69 15.90
CA PRO A 270 20.12 12.86 16.10
C PRO A 270 18.64 12.69 15.70
N GLN A 271 17.75 13.22 16.53
CA GLN A 271 16.29 13.13 16.35
C GLN A 271 15.58 14.31 17.02
N LEU A 272 14.39 14.64 16.52
CA LEU A 272 13.61 15.80 16.99
C LEU A 272 12.55 15.39 18.02
N PHE A 273 12.51 16.12 19.14
CA PHE A 273 11.48 16.02 20.18
C PHE A 273 10.72 17.33 20.39
N VAL A 274 9.48 17.21 20.85
CA VAL A 274 8.75 18.28 21.57
C VAL A 274 8.56 17.81 23.01
N GLY A 275 9.03 18.60 23.96
CA GLY A 275 8.88 18.34 25.39
C GLY A 275 8.06 19.41 26.10
N GLN A 276 7.51 19.04 27.25
CA GLN A 276 6.71 19.88 28.13
C GLN A 276 7.51 20.29 29.38
N GLY A 277 7.18 21.46 29.94
CA GLY A 277 7.77 21.97 31.18
C GLY A 277 9.14 22.62 30.97
N VAL A 278 9.90 22.77 32.07
CA VAL A 278 11.20 23.48 32.08
C VAL A 278 12.12 22.94 30.99
N GLN A 279 12.42 23.78 30.00
CA GLN A 279 13.25 23.45 28.82
C GLN A 279 12.80 22.22 27.99
N GLY A 280 11.59 21.71 28.18
CA GLY A 280 11.09 20.50 27.53
C GLY A 280 11.59 19.18 28.13
N LEU A 281 11.86 19.12 29.45
CA LEU A 281 12.36 17.92 30.13
C LEU A 281 11.47 16.67 30.00
N VAL A 282 10.15 16.81 29.84
CA VAL A 282 9.22 15.67 29.68
C VAL A 282 8.92 15.47 28.20
N PRO A 283 9.41 14.39 27.54
CA PRO A 283 9.14 14.16 26.12
C PRO A 283 7.66 13.87 25.88
N ARG A 284 7.01 14.69 25.06
CA ARG A 284 5.57 14.54 24.70
C ARG A 284 5.39 13.99 23.29
N LEU A 285 6.16 14.49 22.33
CA LEU A 285 6.14 14.06 20.94
C LEU A 285 7.56 13.79 20.46
N ARG A 286 7.72 12.81 19.56
CA ARG A 286 8.97 12.53 18.87
C ARG A 286 8.72 12.50 17.37
N TYR A 287 9.44 13.32 16.61
CA TYR A 287 9.43 13.30 15.14
C TYR A 287 10.51 12.36 14.57
N GLY A 288 11.30 11.73 15.44
CA GLY A 288 12.25 10.68 15.08
C GLY A 288 13.48 11.19 14.33
N PRO A 289 14.32 10.26 13.85
CA PRO A 289 15.53 10.60 13.12
C PRO A 289 15.28 11.02 11.67
N TRP A 290 16.30 11.66 11.06
CA TRP A 290 16.34 11.95 9.64
C TRP A 290 16.64 10.68 8.82
N ASN A 291 15.89 10.47 7.73
CA ASN A 291 15.95 9.23 6.92
C ASN A 291 16.63 9.39 5.54
N GLY A 292 17.28 10.53 5.28
CA GLY A 292 17.82 10.88 3.96
C GLY A 292 16.88 11.72 3.09
N VAL A 293 15.58 11.78 3.43
CA VAL A 293 14.55 12.51 2.68
C VAL A 293 13.72 13.45 3.56
N THR A 294 13.33 13.00 4.75
CA THR A 294 12.51 13.73 5.74
C THR A 294 12.86 13.29 7.17
N LEU A 295 12.31 13.97 8.17
CA LEU A 295 12.24 13.46 9.54
C LEU A 295 11.08 12.45 9.62
N ASN A 296 11.36 11.25 10.13
CA ASN A 296 10.46 10.08 10.01
C ASN A 296 9.02 10.27 10.52
N GLY A 297 8.82 11.11 11.53
CA GLY A 297 7.51 11.41 12.12
C GLY A 297 6.75 12.54 11.43
N LEU A 298 7.30 13.14 10.36
CA LEU A 298 6.58 14.06 9.48
C LEU A 298 6.04 13.23 8.29
N PRO A 299 4.73 12.92 8.19
CA PRO A 299 4.19 12.06 7.13
C PRO A 299 4.65 12.43 5.71
N SER A 300 5.32 11.47 5.06
CA SER A 300 5.87 11.55 3.69
C SER A 300 4.77 11.50 2.61
N ARG A 301 3.87 12.50 2.59
CA ARG A 301 2.90 12.63 1.49
C ARG A 301 3.45 13.47 0.35
N LYS A 302 4.21 12.79 -0.52
CA LYS A 302 4.83 13.26 -1.77
C LYS A 302 5.97 14.27 -1.58
N LYS A 303 6.89 14.32 -2.56
CA LYS A 303 7.89 15.40 -2.66
C LYS A 303 7.16 16.75 -2.68
N ASN A 304 7.37 17.55 -1.65
CA ASN A 304 6.78 18.88 -1.55
C ASN A 304 7.39 19.77 -2.64
N ALA A 305 6.56 20.24 -3.58
CA ALA A 305 7.02 21.12 -4.66
C ALA A 305 7.37 22.53 -4.16
N ILE A 306 6.84 22.92 -2.99
CA ILE A 306 7.01 24.24 -2.37
C ILE A 306 8.21 24.26 -1.41
N ILE A 307 8.44 23.20 -0.65
CA ILE A 307 9.47 23.16 0.41
C ILE A 307 10.54 22.10 0.14
N THR A 308 11.81 22.51 0.19
CA THR A 308 12.96 21.61 0.27
C THR A 308 13.42 21.49 1.72
N HIS A 309 13.37 20.28 2.28
CA HIS A 309 13.91 19.97 3.60
C HIS A 309 15.42 19.70 3.51
N GLN A 310 16.19 20.18 4.48
CA GLN A 310 17.63 19.92 4.58
C GLN A 310 18.02 19.59 6.01
N PHE A 311 18.73 18.48 6.19
CA PHE A 311 19.35 18.10 7.45
C PHE A 311 20.87 18.09 7.27
N VAL A 312 21.57 18.85 8.10
CA VAL A 312 23.03 18.94 8.09
C VAL A 312 23.54 18.40 9.41
N MET A 313 24.54 17.54 9.35
CA MET A 313 25.17 16.92 10.52
C MET A 313 26.62 16.63 10.16
N ASN A 314 27.52 17.38 10.79
CA ASN A 314 28.98 17.30 10.69
C ASN A 314 29.60 17.68 12.06
N ASP A 315 30.92 17.66 12.16
CA ASP A 315 31.66 17.87 13.41
C ASP A 315 31.49 19.27 14.03
N LYS A 316 30.96 20.25 13.27
CA LYS A 316 30.73 21.62 13.73
C LYS A 316 29.26 21.90 14.06
N GLU A 317 28.31 21.29 13.37
CA GLU A 317 26.90 21.59 13.56
C GLU A 317 25.96 20.46 13.13
N VAL A 318 24.83 20.37 13.85
CA VAL A 318 23.74 19.43 13.61
C VAL A 318 22.43 20.22 13.61
N TYR A 319 21.82 20.42 12.44
CA TYR A 319 20.59 21.21 12.32
C TYR A 319 19.68 20.74 11.19
N TYR A 320 18.38 20.96 11.40
CA TYR A 320 17.35 20.96 10.38
C TYR A 320 17.13 22.39 9.87
N ARG A 321 16.88 22.56 8.57
CA ARG A 321 16.29 23.77 7.99
C ARG A 321 15.36 23.40 6.84
N TYR A 322 14.53 24.35 6.44
CA TYR A 322 13.76 24.25 5.19
C TYR A 322 14.03 25.46 4.29
N LEU A 323 13.89 25.26 2.98
CA LEU A 323 13.97 26.29 1.95
C LEU A 323 12.66 26.28 1.14
N VAL A 324 12.28 27.41 0.57
CA VAL A 324 11.07 27.54 -0.24
C VAL A 324 11.46 27.69 -1.72
N ASN A 325 10.88 26.86 -2.58
CA ASN A 325 11.13 26.79 -4.02
C ASN A 325 10.08 27.59 -4.83
N SER A 326 9.09 28.18 -4.16
CA SER A 326 7.96 28.89 -4.75
C SER A 326 7.96 30.38 -4.35
N SER A 327 7.09 31.17 -4.97
CA SER A 327 6.85 32.58 -4.59
C SER A 327 5.84 32.74 -3.45
N PHE A 328 5.26 31.64 -2.91
CA PHE A 328 4.37 31.72 -1.76
C PHE A 328 5.13 32.11 -0.48
N ILE A 329 4.50 32.94 0.35
CA ILE A 329 4.99 33.19 1.71
C ILE A 329 4.60 31.98 2.58
N THR A 330 5.61 31.28 3.09
CA THR A 330 5.46 30.03 3.84
C THR A 330 6.23 30.10 5.16
N ARG A 331 5.55 29.81 6.26
CA ARG A 331 6.15 29.69 7.61
C ARG A 331 5.83 28.34 8.24
N LEU A 332 6.78 27.79 8.99
CA LEU A 332 6.49 26.73 9.95
C LEU A 332 6.14 27.42 11.27
N TYR A 333 4.86 27.38 11.64
CA TYR A 333 4.32 27.96 12.86
C TYR A 333 4.14 26.90 13.92
N PHE A 334 4.39 27.29 15.15
CA PHE A 334 4.28 26.42 16.30
C PHE A 334 3.20 26.92 17.26
N THR A 335 2.18 26.11 17.45
CA THR A 335 0.97 26.50 18.20
C THR A 335 1.23 26.50 19.71
N PRO A 336 0.46 27.28 20.52
CA PRO A 336 0.59 27.27 21.98
C PRO A 336 0.46 25.87 22.60
N GLU A 337 -0.29 24.97 21.95
CA GLU A 337 -0.54 23.59 22.36
C GLU A 337 0.64 22.64 22.09
N GLY A 338 1.72 23.11 21.47
CA GLY A 338 2.93 22.33 21.18
C GLY A 338 2.96 21.65 19.81
N ASN A 339 2.11 22.07 18.87
CA ASN A 339 1.97 21.44 17.55
C ASN A 339 2.77 22.20 16.48
N ALA A 340 3.18 21.52 15.40
CA ALA A 340 3.96 22.10 14.31
C ALA A 340 3.18 22.10 12.99
N ILE A 341 2.78 23.29 12.50
CA ILE A 341 1.97 23.43 11.29
C ILE A 341 2.67 24.27 10.22
N VAL A 342 2.53 23.87 8.96
CA VAL A 342 3.04 24.62 7.80
C VAL A 342 1.91 25.48 7.26
N LEU A 343 2.08 26.80 7.35
CA LEU A 343 1.12 27.79 6.90
C LEU A 343 1.62 28.46 5.61
N ASN A 344 0.76 28.46 4.60
CA ASN A 344 0.95 29.20 3.35
C ASN A 344 0.00 30.40 3.29
N TRP A 345 0.52 31.57 2.96
CA TRP A 345 -0.31 32.75 2.74
C TRP A 345 -1.03 32.66 1.39
N ILE A 346 -2.36 32.82 1.38
CA ILE A 346 -3.17 32.81 0.17
C ILE A 346 -3.64 34.23 -0.15
N ASP A 347 -2.98 34.88 -1.09
CA ASP A 347 -3.25 36.28 -1.44
C ASP A 347 -4.68 36.58 -1.90
N ARG A 348 -5.39 35.58 -2.46
CA ARG A 348 -6.78 35.74 -2.91
C ARG A 348 -7.79 35.80 -1.77
N THR A 349 -7.55 35.05 -0.70
CA THR A 349 -8.45 34.98 0.47
C THR A 349 -7.95 35.85 1.63
N LYS A 350 -6.71 36.34 1.56
CA LYS A 350 -6.02 37.10 2.62
C LYS A 350 -6.05 36.35 3.95
N GLN A 351 -5.74 35.05 3.88
CA GLN A 351 -5.70 34.14 5.03
C GLN A 351 -4.48 33.22 4.95
N TRP A 352 -3.99 32.82 6.13
CA TRP A 352 -3.10 31.69 6.27
C TRP A 352 -3.90 30.41 6.06
N SER A 353 -3.54 29.65 5.03
CA SER A 353 -4.07 28.30 4.80
C SER A 353 -3.09 27.30 5.40
N GLU A 354 -3.62 26.39 6.22
CA GLU A 354 -2.91 25.19 6.65
C GLU A 354 -2.64 24.31 5.42
N TYR A 355 -1.38 24.32 4.99
CA TYR A 355 -0.93 23.46 3.90
C TYR A 355 -0.72 22.03 4.39
N TRP A 356 -0.23 21.90 5.62
CA TRP A 356 0.08 20.63 6.25
C TRP A 356 0.19 20.80 7.77
N ASP A 357 -0.42 19.88 8.52
CA ASP A 357 -0.20 19.68 9.95
C ASP A 357 0.68 18.43 10.15
N ALA A 358 1.51 18.46 11.19
CA ALA A 358 2.23 17.30 11.69
C ALA A 358 1.27 16.33 12.42
N TYR A 359 0.35 15.76 11.64
CA TYR A 359 -0.85 15.02 12.05
C TYR A 359 -0.72 14.33 13.42
N ILE A 360 -1.34 14.93 14.43
CA ILE A 360 -1.35 14.40 15.79
C ILE A 360 -2.47 13.36 15.92
N GLY A 361 -2.22 12.19 15.31
CA GLY A 361 -3.06 11.00 15.48
C GLY A 361 -2.83 10.30 16.82
N MET A 362 -3.61 9.26 17.09
CA MET A 362 -3.54 8.41 18.29
C MET A 362 -2.12 7.93 18.63
N CYS A 363 -1.31 7.60 17.62
CA CYS A 363 0.08 7.14 17.79
C CYS A 363 1.13 8.26 17.93
N SER A 364 0.74 9.50 18.22
CA SER A 364 1.68 10.63 18.33
C SER A 364 2.34 10.80 19.70
N PRO A 365 1.66 10.53 20.84
CA PRO A 365 2.26 10.62 22.16
C PRO A 365 3.48 9.69 22.29
N TYR A 366 4.58 10.25 22.76
CA TYR A 366 5.84 9.54 22.93
C TYR A 366 5.68 8.35 23.89
N GLY A 367 6.07 7.16 23.43
CA GLY A 367 6.15 5.96 24.29
C GLY A 367 4.80 5.31 24.64
N LEU A 368 3.71 5.67 23.95
CA LEU A 368 2.34 5.19 24.22
C LEU A 368 2.23 3.67 24.47
N CYS A 369 2.93 2.86 23.68
CA CYS A 369 2.86 1.39 23.76
C CYS A 369 3.94 0.74 24.64
N GLY A 370 4.74 1.53 25.37
CA GLY A 370 5.84 1.05 26.19
C GLY A 370 6.97 0.32 25.42
N PRO A 371 7.89 -0.33 26.15
CA PRO A 371 8.98 -1.13 25.58
C PRO A 371 8.50 -2.23 24.64
N TYR A 372 9.10 -2.37 23.47
CA TYR A 372 8.78 -3.38 22.44
C TYR A 372 7.31 -3.41 21.95
N GLY A 373 6.48 -2.47 22.40
CA GLY A 373 5.17 -2.21 21.82
C GLY A 373 5.28 -1.36 20.56
N ARG A 374 4.40 -1.62 19.60
CA ARG A 374 4.28 -0.89 18.35
C ARG A 374 2.88 -0.31 18.20
N CYS A 375 2.81 1.00 18.00
CA CYS A 375 1.54 1.66 17.68
C CYS A 375 1.23 1.53 16.19
N ASN A 376 0.00 1.16 15.85
CA ASN A 376 -0.50 1.09 14.49
C ASN A 376 -1.78 1.96 14.39
N PRO A 377 -1.75 3.10 13.67
CA PRO A 377 -2.91 3.98 13.55
C PRO A 377 -4.09 3.34 12.79
N TYR A 378 -3.85 2.22 12.10
CA TYR A 378 -4.86 1.45 11.38
C TYR A 378 -5.48 0.30 12.20
N ASN A 379 -5.07 0.13 13.46
CA ASN A 379 -5.60 -0.92 14.35
C ASN A 379 -6.57 -0.31 15.38
N SER A 380 -7.68 -0.98 15.64
CA SER A 380 -8.71 -0.52 16.58
C SER A 380 -8.21 -0.43 18.03
N LEU A 381 -7.27 -1.29 18.43
CA LEU A 381 -6.62 -1.22 19.75
C LEU A 381 -5.44 -0.24 19.82
N GLY A 382 -5.00 0.36 18.71
CA GLY A 382 -3.85 1.26 18.65
C GLY A 382 -2.50 0.57 18.89
N CYS A 383 -2.24 0.05 20.09
CA CYS A 383 -1.01 -0.64 20.45
C CYS A 383 -1.08 -2.16 20.18
N SER A 384 0.08 -2.74 19.90
CA SER A 384 0.29 -4.18 19.70
C SER A 384 1.72 -4.53 20.12
N CYS A 385 1.93 -5.68 20.75
CA CYS A 385 3.31 -6.16 20.93
C CYS A 385 3.96 -6.46 19.57
N MET A 386 5.25 -6.22 19.46
CA MET A 386 6.02 -6.77 18.33
C MET A 386 5.94 -8.29 18.32
N GLU A 387 6.09 -8.89 17.14
CA GLU A 387 5.91 -10.33 16.98
C GLU A 387 7.04 -11.11 17.65
N GLY A 388 6.70 -12.18 18.37
CA GLY A 388 7.59 -12.88 19.30
C GLY A 388 7.75 -12.18 20.67
N PHE A 389 7.03 -11.09 20.92
CA PHE A 389 6.86 -10.48 22.24
C PHE A 389 5.43 -10.70 22.77
N GLU A 390 5.25 -10.49 24.06
CA GLU A 390 3.98 -10.60 24.78
C GLU A 390 3.87 -9.49 25.85
N PRO A 391 2.66 -9.09 26.27
CA PRO A 391 2.48 -8.04 27.29
C PRO A 391 3.22 -8.35 28.60
N LYS A 392 3.94 -7.37 29.17
CA LYS A 392 4.53 -7.53 30.52
C LYS A 392 3.46 -7.67 31.60
N ASN A 393 2.31 -7.01 31.42
CA ASN A 393 1.10 -7.21 32.20
C ASN A 393 -0.10 -7.38 31.25
N PRO A 394 -0.63 -8.60 31.08
CA PRO A 394 -1.80 -8.86 30.23
C PRO A 394 -3.07 -8.11 30.66
N ASP A 395 -3.29 -7.94 31.96
CA ASP A 395 -4.51 -7.31 32.49
C ASP A 395 -4.54 -5.82 32.14
N ASP A 396 -3.43 -5.09 32.38
CA ASP A 396 -3.26 -3.69 31.97
C ASP A 396 -3.49 -3.54 30.46
N TRP A 397 -2.88 -4.41 29.65
CA TRP A 397 -3.02 -4.38 28.19
C TRP A 397 -4.45 -4.62 27.72
N SER A 398 -5.20 -5.51 28.39
CA SER A 398 -6.62 -5.73 28.08
C SER A 398 -7.48 -4.51 28.44
N ALA A 399 -7.09 -3.77 29.48
CA ALA A 399 -7.69 -2.49 29.89
C ALA A 399 -7.18 -1.28 29.09
N SER A 400 -6.48 -1.48 27.97
CA SER A 400 -5.86 -0.41 27.14
C SER A 400 -4.78 0.43 27.85
N GLN A 401 -4.13 -0.12 28.87
CA GLN A 401 -2.97 0.47 29.55
C GLN A 401 -1.68 -0.20 29.07
N TRP A 402 -1.03 0.39 28.06
CA TRP A 402 0.13 -0.22 27.38
C TRP A 402 1.49 0.24 27.89
N SER A 403 1.55 1.08 28.92
CA SER A 403 2.77 1.72 29.43
C SER A 403 3.84 0.73 29.91
N SER A 404 3.43 -0.43 30.42
CA SER A 404 4.31 -1.53 30.80
C SER A 404 5.05 -2.16 29.61
N GLY A 405 4.52 -2.01 28.39
CA GLY A 405 5.06 -2.59 27.18
C GLY A 405 5.02 -4.12 27.16
N CYS A 406 5.96 -4.71 26.43
CA CYS A 406 6.06 -6.13 26.15
C CYS A 406 7.42 -6.69 26.58
N CYS A 407 7.46 -7.99 26.88
CA CYS A 407 8.67 -8.78 27.06
C CYS A 407 8.82 -9.80 25.93
N ARG A 408 10.01 -10.37 25.78
CA ARG A 408 10.29 -11.46 24.83
C ARG A 408 9.63 -12.73 25.35
N ARG A 409 8.99 -13.50 24.46
CA ARG A 409 8.45 -14.83 24.80
C ARG A 409 9.58 -15.81 25.06
N THR A 410 10.57 -15.82 24.18
CA THR A 410 11.77 -16.67 24.28
C THR A 410 12.99 -15.82 24.60
N ALA A 411 13.80 -16.29 25.56
CA ALA A 411 15.08 -15.68 25.89
C ALA A 411 16.07 -15.77 24.71
N LEU A 412 16.99 -14.81 24.62
CA LEU A 412 18.04 -14.82 23.60
C LEU A 412 19.17 -15.80 23.96
N ASP A 413 19.78 -16.42 22.96
CA ASP A 413 20.87 -17.39 23.09
C ASP A 413 22.06 -16.94 22.22
N CYS A 414 22.72 -15.88 22.68
CA CYS A 414 23.84 -15.27 21.99
C CYS A 414 25.10 -16.15 22.07
N PRO A 415 25.86 -16.36 20.97
CA PRO A 415 25.72 -15.75 19.64
C PRO A 415 25.04 -16.63 18.58
N ASN A 416 24.72 -17.89 18.90
CA ASN A 416 24.41 -18.92 17.90
C ASN A 416 22.91 -19.24 17.77
N GLY A 417 22.11 -19.11 18.83
CA GLY A 417 20.66 -19.32 18.83
C GLY A 417 19.83 -18.08 18.44
N ASP A 418 20.49 -16.96 18.10
CA ASP A 418 19.84 -15.70 17.72
C ASP A 418 19.80 -15.46 16.21
N GLY A 419 18.67 -14.88 15.77
CA GLY A 419 18.45 -14.31 14.44
C GLY A 419 17.81 -12.92 14.53
N PHE A 420 17.27 -12.43 13.41
CA PHE A 420 16.62 -11.12 13.32
C PHE A 420 15.26 -11.21 12.62
N GLN A 421 14.24 -10.63 13.23
CA GLN A 421 12.92 -10.43 12.65
C GLN A 421 12.85 -9.02 12.05
N VAL A 422 12.49 -8.94 10.76
CA VAL A 422 12.29 -7.65 10.07
C VAL A 422 10.89 -7.11 10.36
N PHE A 423 10.81 -5.85 10.78
CA PHE A 423 9.59 -5.06 10.91
C PHE A 423 9.63 -3.93 9.88
N LYS A 424 8.77 -4.02 8.86
CA LYS A 424 8.77 -3.10 7.72
C LYS A 424 7.94 -1.84 7.97
N ASN A 425 8.29 -0.77 7.27
CA ASN A 425 7.61 0.53 7.28
C ASN A 425 7.33 1.05 8.70
N VAL A 426 8.38 1.09 9.53
CA VAL A 426 8.29 1.67 10.88
C VAL A 426 9.00 3.01 10.97
N ILE A 427 8.47 3.89 11.83
CA ILE A 427 9.27 4.95 12.44
C ILE A 427 10.22 4.25 13.42
N LEU A 428 11.52 4.38 13.17
CA LEU A 428 12.58 3.80 14.00
C LEU A 428 12.42 4.18 15.48
N PRO A 429 12.76 3.28 16.42
CA PRO A 429 12.67 3.54 17.86
C PRO A 429 13.52 4.73 18.30
N ASP A 430 13.33 5.16 19.55
CA ASP A 430 14.14 6.21 20.18
C ASP A 430 15.65 5.94 20.00
N THR A 431 16.37 6.90 19.42
CA THR A 431 17.81 6.80 19.10
C THR A 431 18.74 7.37 20.19
N ARG A 432 18.24 7.81 21.36
CA ARG A 432 19.10 8.36 22.43
C ARG A 432 20.16 7.40 22.95
N ARG A 433 19.91 6.09 22.83
CA ARG A 433 20.81 5.00 23.23
C ARG A 433 21.18 4.11 22.03
N SER A 434 21.46 4.76 20.89
CA SER A 434 21.97 4.09 19.68
C SER A 434 23.42 4.47 19.36
N TRP A 435 24.09 3.60 18.62
CA TRP A 435 25.35 3.88 17.94
C TRP A 435 25.13 3.84 16.44
N TYR A 436 25.88 4.63 15.67
CA TYR A 436 25.71 4.71 14.23
C TYR A 436 27.03 4.87 13.48
N ASN A 437 27.04 4.42 12.22
CA ASN A 437 28.16 4.61 11.30
C ASN A 437 27.62 4.75 9.86
N ARG A 438 27.87 5.91 9.23
CA ARG A 438 27.38 6.23 7.88
C ARG A 438 28.04 5.43 6.76
N SER A 439 29.22 4.87 6.99
CA SER A 439 30.00 4.16 5.97
C SER A 439 29.72 2.65 5.93
N MET A 440 29.16 2.08 7.00
CA MET A 440 28.82 0.66 7.06
C MET A 440 27.59 0.33 6.21
N THR A 441 27.64 -0.84 5.58
CA THR A 441 26.51 -1.48 4.90
C THR A 441 25.55 -2.14 5.91
N LEU A 442 24.34 -2.47 5.44
CA LEU A 442 23.34 -3.16 6.26
C LEU A 442 23.80 -4.56 6.70
N ASP A 443 24.53 -5.29 5.85
CA ASP A 443 25.03 -6.63 6.16
C ASP A 443 26.13 -6.59 7.22
N GLU A 444 27.07 -5.63 7.11
CA GLU A 444 28.06 -5.36 8.15
C GLU A 444 27.40 -4.93 9.47
N CYS A 445 26.30 -4.17 9.38
CA CYS A 445 25.49 -3.77 10.54
C CYS A 445 24.87 -4.98 11.25
N GLY A 446 24.30 -5.91 10.48
CA GLY A 446 23.75 -7.17 11.01
C GLY A 446 24.82 -8.07 11.64
N VAL A 447 26.01 -8.16 11.02
CA VAL A 447 27.16 -8.90 11.57
C VAL A 447 27.66 -8.25 12.88
N ALA A 448 27.77 -6.92 12.92
CA ALA A 448 28.15 -6.18 14.12
C ALA A 448 27.14 -6.37 15.26
N CYS A 449 25.84 -6.29 14.96
CA CYS A 449 24.78 -6.53 15.93
C CYS A 449 24.79 -7.98 16.45
N LYS A 450 24.93 -8.98 15.56
CA LYS A 450 24.96 -10.40 15.97
C LYS A 450 26.13 -10.71 16.92
N ARG A 451 27.31 -10.15 16.64
CA ARG A 451 28.53 -10.31 17.46
C ARG A 451 28.44 -9.64 18.84
N ASN A 452 27.65 -8.58 18.98
CA ASN A 452 27.48 -7.88 20.26
C ASN A 452 26.19 -8.36 20.94
N CYS A 453 26.31 -9.18 22.00
CA CYS A 453 25.13 -9.73 22.71
C CYS A 453 24.20 -8.66 23.32
N SER A 454 24.68 -7.44 23.57
CA SER A 454 23.84 -6.32 24.04
C SER A 454 23.06 -5.63 22.93
N CYS A 455 23.31 -5.92 21.66
CA CYS A 455 22.57 -5.31 20.55
C CYS A 455 21.14 -5.88 20.48
N THR A 456 20.12 -5.02 20.58
CA THR A 456 18.70 -5.38 20.57
C THR A 456 18.05 -5.28 19.19
N ALA A 457 18.51 -4.35 18.35
CA ALA A 457 18.08 -4.20 16.96
C ALA A 457 19.11 -3.44 16.10
N TYR A 458 18.95 -3.52 14.78
CA TYR A 458 19.65 -2.66 13.83
C TYR A 458 18.76 -2.18 12.67
N ALA A 459 19.20 -1.13 11.97
CA ALA A 459 18.55 -0.60 10.77
C ALA A 459 19.53 0.17 9.88
N ASN A 460 19.10 0.51 8.65
CA ASN A 460 19.76 1.54 7.85
C ASN A 460 19.52 2.94 8.44
N ILE A 461 20.47 3.86 8.28
CA ILE A 461 20.26 5.28 8.61
C ILE A 461 19.37 5.93 7.56
N GLU A 462 19.75 5.85 6.30
CA GLU A 462 19.03 6.44 5.17
C GLU A 462 18.29 5.38 4.36
N ILE A 463 17.11 5.73 3.82
CA ILE A 463 16.30 4.83 2.96
C ILE A 463 16.59 5.00 1.46
N VAL A 464 17.36 6.02 1.08
CA VAL A 464 17.63 6.34 -0.32
C VAL A 464 18.62 5.35 -0.95
N ARG A 465 18.54 5.14 -2.27
CA ARG A 465 19.48 4.32 -3.08
C ARG A 465 19.63 2.85 -2.63
N GLY A 466 18.59 2.26 -2.04
CA GLY A 466 18.63 0.87 -1.52
C GLY A 466 18.99 0.77 -0.04
N GLY A 467 19.22 1.91 0.62
CA GLY A 467 19.54 2.01 2.04
C GLY A 467 21.03 2.16 2.30
N SER A 468 21.41 2.98 3.28
CA SER A 468 22.82 3.14 3.66
C SER A 468 23.02 3.57 5.11
N GLY A 469 24.23 3.29 5.62
CA GLY A 469 24.63 3.52 7.00
C GLY A 469 24.06 2.49 7.97
N CYS A 470 24.74 2.28 9.08
CA CYS A 470 24.35 1.38 10.15
C CYS A 470 23.85 2.17 11.37
N LEU A 471 22.76 1.70 11.99
CA LEU A 471 22.23 2.19 13.26
C LEU A 471 21.94 0.98 14.16
N LEU A 472 22.53 0.95 15.36
CA LEU A 472 22.44 -0.14 16.34
C LEU A 472 21.80 0.35 17.64
N TRP A 473 20.92 -0.45 18.24
CA TRP A 473 20.32 -0.20 19.56
C TRP A 473 20.84 -1.20 20.60
N PHE A 474 20.98 -0.74 21.85
CA PHE A 474 21.49 -1.53 22.98
C PHE A 474 20.58 -1.51 24.22
N ASP A 475 19.35 -1.03 24.05
CA ASP A 475 18.36 -0.88 25.11
C ASP A 475 16.97 -1.32 24.58
N ASP A 476 15.97 -1.27 25.45
CA ASP A 476 14.58 -1.55 25.12
C ASP A 476 14.06 -0.61 24.00
N LEU A 477 13.39 -1.20 23.02
CA LEU A 477 12.95 -0.49 21.82
C LEU A 477 11.68 0.33 22.10
N MET A 478 11.85 1.63 22.29
CA MET A 478 10.78 2.57 22.63
C MET A 478 10.23 3.34 21.43
N ASP A 479 8.93 3.64 21.47
CA ASP A 479 8.25 4.55 20.52
C ASP A 479 8.26 4.08 19.05
N VAL A 480 8.14 2.77 18.81
CA VAL A 480 8.02 2.18 17.48
C VAL A 480 6.60 2.37 16.93
N ARG A 481 6.47 2.84 15.68
CA ARG A 481 5.16 3.15 15.07
C ARG A 481 5.09 2.70 13.63
N THR A 482 3.96 2.13 13.22
CA THR A 482 3.70 1.73 11.82
C THR A 482 3.29 2.93 10.97
N VAL A 483 3.84 3.01 9.76
CA VAL A 483 3.52 4.01 8.73
C VAL A 483 3.39 3.34 7.35
N ASP A 484 2.91 4.06 6.34
CA ASP A 484 2.79 3.52 4.97
C ASP A 484 4.16 3.35 4.30
N GLU A 485 5.05 4.33 4.49
CA GLU A 485 6.43 4.37 4.00
C GLU A 485 7.35 4.70 5.18
N GLY A 486 8.31 3.83 5.50
CA GLY A 486 9.21 3.99 6.65
C GLY A 486 10.48 3.15 6.51
N HIS A 487 11.17 2.92 7.61
CA HIS A 487 12.35 2.05 7.64
C HIS A 487 11.98 0.57 7.85
N ASP A 488 12.86 -0.32 7.39
CA ASP A 488 12.91 -1.71 7.84
C ASP A 488 13.80 -1.78 9.10
N LEU A 489 13.23 -2.26 10.22
CA LEU A 489 13.91 -2.45 11.51
C LEU A 489 14.15 -3.94 11.74
N TYR A 490 15.38 -4.32 12.06
CA TYR A 490 15.81 -5.70 12.26
C TYR A 490 15.97 -5.96 13.76
N VAL A 491 14.93 -6.50 14.40
CA VAL A 491 14.92 -6.77 15.85
C VAL A 491 15.50 -8.15 16.11
N ARG A 492 16.45 -8.25 17.03
CA ARG A 492 17.07 -9.52 17.44
C ARG A 492 16.04 -10.41 18.11
N MET A 493 15.98 -11.69 17.77
CA MET A 493 15.03 -12.68 18.31
C MET A 493 15.70 -14.05 18.44
N ALA A 494 15.16 -14.92 19.30
CA ALA A 494 15.52 -16.34 19.31
C ALA A 494 15.11 -16.99 17.98
N VAL A 495 15.93 -17.88 17.43
CA VAL A 495 15.66 -18.54 16.14
C VAL A 495 14.36 -19.36 16.17
N SER A 496 13.99 -19.94 17.32
CA SER A 496 12.72 -20.66 17.51
C SER A 496 11.51 -19.83 17.10
N ASP A 497 11.45 -18.57 17.52
CA ASP A 497 10.34 -17.65 17.28
C ASP A 497 10.27 -17.26 15.79
N ILE A 498 11.43 -17.14 15.14
CA ILE A 498 11.53 -16.89 13.69
C ILE A 498 11.08 -18.13 12.90
N THR A 499 11.52 -19.33 13.28
CA THR A 499 11.17 -20.57 12.56
C THR A 499 9.73 -21.04 12.78
N ASN A 500 9.12 -20.70 13.92
CA ASN A 500 7.69 -20.92 14.13
C ASN A 500 6.83 -20.03 13.22
N LYS A 501 7.38 -18.95 12.67
CA LYS A 501 6.70 -18.09 11.68
C LYS A 501 6.60 -18.73 10.29
N THR A 502 7.54 -19.61 9.94
CA THR A 502 7.41 -20.53 8.79
C THR A 502 6.34 -21.61 9.02
N ARG A 503 5.89 -21.76 10.28
CA ARG A 503 4.66 -22.45 10.70
C ARG A 503 3.56 -21.44 11.09
N SER A 504 3.43 -20.30 10.39
CA SER A 504 2.11 -19.66 10.32
C SER A 504 1.12 -20.74 9.91
N LEU A 505 -0.02 -20.86 10.60
CA LEU A 505 -1.09 -21.75 10.18
C LEU A 505 -1.51 -21.36 8.76
N LYS A 506 -0.93 -22.05 7.77
CA LYS A 506 -1.61 -22.25 6.49
C LYS A 506 -2.85 -23.02 6.88
N LEU A 507 -3.96 -22.28 7.00
CA LEU A 507 -5.28 -22.86 6.91
C LEU A 507 -5.23 -23.78 5.70
N ASP A 508 -5.42 -25.07 5.93
CA ASP A 508 -5.48 -25.99 4.82
C ASP A 508 -6.76 -25.69 4.02
N TRP A 509 -6.92 -26.36 2.88
CA TRP A 509 -8.10 -26.10 2.06
C TRP A 509 -9.40 -26.47 2.79
N CYS A 510 -9.37 -27.42 3.72
CA CYS A 510 -10.54 -27.85 4.49
C CYS A 510 -10.94 -26.78 5.53
N ASP A 511 -9.98 -26.12 6.16
CA ASP A 511 -10.21 -24.96 7.03
C ASP A 511 -10.72 -23.75 6.24
N CYS A 512 -10.05 -23.37 5.15
CA CYS A 512 -10.50 -22.28 4.28
C CYS A 512 -11.92 -22.52 3.74
N PHE A 513 -12.22 -23.75 3.29
CA PHE A 513 -13.55 -24.11 2.81
C PHE A 513 -14.59 -24.08 3.94
N ARG A 514 -14.27 -24.59 5.14
CA ARG A 514 -15.17 -24.54 6.31
C ARG A 514 -15.52 -23.10 6.70
N ILE A 515 -14.55 -22.20 6.64
CA ILE A 515 -14.73 -20.75 6.87
C ILE A 515 -15.59 -20.12 5.76
N ILE A 516 -15.25 -20.32 4.48
CA ILE A 516 -16.03 -19.77 3.36
C ILE A 516 -17.49 -20.25 3.39
N HIS A 517 -17.71 -21.54 3.63
CA HIS A 517 -19.04 -22.14 3.73
C HIS A 517 -19.83 -21.62 4.93
N GLY A 518 -19.20 -21.47 6.10
CA GLY A 518 -19.86 -20.90 7.27
C GLY A 518 -20.25 -19.43 7.10
N ILE A 519 -19.41 -18.62 6.44
CA ILE A 519 -19.75 -17.23 6.08
C ILE A 519 -20.94 -17.22 5.10
N ALA A 520 -20.92 -18.07 4.07
CA ALA A 520 -22.02 -18.17 3.11
C ALA A 520 -23.35 -18.53 3.79
N ARG A 521 -23.34 -19.49 4.73
CA ARG A 521 -24.52 -19.85 5.52
C ARG A 521 -24.99 -18.74 6.45
N GLY A 522 -24.06 -18.02 7.10
CA GLY A 522 -24.39 -16.85 7.90
C GLY A 522 -25.05 -15.74 7.06
N LEU A 523 -24.57 -15.52 5.83
CA LEU A 523 -25.13 -14.51 4.94
C LEU A 523 -26.49 -14.93 4.36
N LEU A 524 -26.65 -16.21 3.98
CA LEU A 524 -27.94 -16.79 3.59
C LEU A 524 -28.98 -16.61 4.70
N TYR A 525 -28.60 -16.87 5.95
CA TYR A 525 -29.48 -16.64 7.10
C TYR A 525 -29.93 -15.18 7.20
N LEU A 526 -29.01 -14.22 7.07
CA LEU A 526 -29.34 -12.79 7.10
C LEU A 526 -30.27 -12.38 5.94
N HIS A 527 -30.12 -12.98 4.76
CA HIS A 527 -30.89 -12.62 3.57
C HIS A 527 -32.24 -13.32 3.46
N GLN A 528 -32.36 -14.58 3.90
CA GLN A 528 -33.51 -15.44 3.58
C GLN A 528 -34.12 -16.14 4.82
N ASP A 529 -33.32 -16.75 5.69
CA ASP A 529 -33.86 -17.60 6.77
C ASP A 529 -34.22 -16.81 8.06
N SER A 530 -33.69 -15.61 8.21
CA SER A 530 -34.01 -14.70 9.31
C SER A 530 -35.46 -14.19 9.19
N PRO A 531 -36.22 -14.06 10.30
CA PRO A 531 -37.56 -13.46 10.31
C PRO A 531 -37.62 -12.04 9.71
N ILE A 532 -36.47 -11.35 9.66
CA ILE A 532 -36.27 -10.04 9.04
C ILE A 532 -35.08 -10.12 8.07
N LYS A 533 -35.25 -9.67 6.81
CA LYS A 533 -34.15 -9.61 5.84
C LYS A 533 -33.18 -8.50 6.27
N ILE A 534 -31.90 -8.81 6.42
CA ILE A 534 -30.84 -7.89 6.84
C ILE A 534 -29.78 -7.82 5.74
N ILE A 535 -29.51 -6.64 5.21
CA ILE A 535 -28.38 -6.37 4.32
C ILE A 535 -27.26 -5.75 5.15
N HIS A 536 -26.06 -6.35 5.12
CA HIS A 536 -24.94 -6.03 6.02
C HIS A 536 -24.17 -4.77 5.59
N ARG A 537 -23.92 -4.61 4.29
CA ARG A 537 -23.28 -3.45 3.63
C ARG A 537 -21.82 -3.16 4.02
N ASP A 538 -21.19 -4.02 4.80
CA ASP A 538 -19.76 -3.91 5.17
C ASP A 538 -19.10 -5.27 5.47
N LEU A 539 -19.42 -6.27 4.64
CA LEU A 539 -18.88 -7.62 4.77
C LEU A 539 -17.43 -7.68 4.26
N LYS A 540 -16.48 -7.94 5.16
CA LYS A 540 -15.02 -7.91 4.91
C LYS A 540 -14.28 -8.81 5.90
N ALA A 541 -13.01 -9.11 5.64
CA ALA A 541 -12.25 -10.07 6.45
C ALA A 541 -12.13 -9.70 7.93
N SER A 542 -12.01 -8.40 8.27
CA SER A 542 -11.96 -7.96 9.68
C SER A 542 -13.28 -8.11 10.43
N ASN A 543 -14.40 -8.32 9.72
CA ASN A 543 -15.73 -8.45 10.29
C ASN A 543 -16.18 -9.93 10.36
N ILE A 544 -15.31 -10.87 9.97
CA ILE A 544 -15.47 -12.29 10.26
C ILE A 544 -14.62 -12.65 11.47
N LEU A 545 -15.28 -12.98 12.57
CA LEU A 545 -14.62 -13.52 13.76
C LEU A 545 -14.54 -15.05 13.65
N LEU A 546 -13.45 -15.64 14.16
CA LEU A 546 -13.30 -17.08 14.28
C LEU A 546 -13.32 -17.45 15.76
N ASP A 547 -14.05 -18.52 16.13
CA ASP A 547 -13.96 -19.11 17.47
C ASP A 547 -12.83 -20.14 17.60
N ALA A 548 -12.68 -20.74 18.79
CA ALA A 548 -11.59 -21.67 19.09
C ALA A 548 -11.58 -22.92 18.18
N GLU A 549 -12.74 -23.30 17.68
CA GLU A 549 -12.95 -24.41 16.73
C GLU A 549 -12.91 -23.96 15.26
N MET A 550 -12.49 -22.71 15.00
CA MET A 550 -12.34 -22.10 13.67
C MET A 550 -13.66 -21.95 12.89
N ASN A 551 -14.80 -21.78 13.57
CA ASN A 551 -16.07 -21.48 12.92
C ASN A 551 -16.21 -19.96 12.72
N PRO A 552 -16.68 -19.51 11.53
CA PRO A 552 -16.87 -18.10 11.23
C PRO A 552 -18.16 -17.54 11.83
N LYS A 553 -18.06 -16.30 12.33
CA LYS A 553 -19.17 -15.50 12.84
C LYS A 553 -19.13 -14.12 12.21
N ILE A 554 -20.19 -13.76 11.50
CA ILE A 554 -20.36 -12.44 10.89
C ILE A 554 -20.63 -11.42 12.02
N SER A 555 -19.94 -10.28 11.99
CA SER A 555 -19.95 -9.27 13.06
C SER A 555 -19.97 -7.84 12.50
N ASP A 556 -20.16 -6.85 13.38
CA ASP A 556 -20.26 -5.42 13.04
C ASP A 556 -21.42 -5.08 12.08
N PHE A 557 -22.64 -5.17 12.62
CA PHE A 557 -23.87 -4.75 11.96
C PHE A 557 -24.10 -3.22 12.00
N GLY A 558 -23.08 -2.40 12.32
CA GLY A 558 -23.23 -0.95 12.50
C GLY A 558 -23.72 -0.20 11.24
N LEU A 559 -23.45 -0.74 10.06
CA LEU A 559 -23.90 -0.21 8.77
C LEU A 559 -25.09 -0.96 8.15
N ALA A 560 -25.58 -2.01 8.83
CA ALA A 560 -26.62 -2.89 8.32
C ALA A 560 -27.98 -2.18 8.18
N ARG A 561 -28.86 -2.79 7.38
CA ARG A 561 -30.21 -2.30 7.09
C ARG A 561 -31.20 -3.45 7.04
N VAL A 562 -32.35 -3.27 7.70
CA VAL A 562 -33.46 -4.22 7.68
C VAL A 562 -34.38 -3.87 6.49
N PHE A 563 -34.68 -4.87 5.67
CA PHE A 563 -35.68 -4.81 4.60
C PHE A 563 -37.00 -5.41 5.06
N ARG A 564 -38.10 -4.80 4.64
CA ARG A 564 -39.45 -5.37 4.79
C ARG A 564 -39.62 -6.54 3.82
N LYS A 565 -40.58 -7.44 4.11
CA LYS A 565 -40.80 -8.72 3.38
C LYS A 565 -40.99 -8.63 1.84
N HIS A 566 -41.18 -7.43 1.29
CA HIS A 566 -41.37 -7.20 -0.16
C HIS A 566 -40.30 -6.27 -0.78
N GLU A 567 -39.37 -5.75 0.02
CA GLU A 567 -38.28 -4.89 -0.45
C GLU A 567 -37.15 -5.75 -1.02
N LYS A 568 -36.76 -5.49 -2.27
CA LYS A 568 -35.67 -6.22 -2.98
C LYS A 568 -34.36 -5.43 -3.02
N GLU A 569 -34.46 -4.11 -3.00
CA GLU A 569 -33.36 -3.15 -3.07
C GLU A 569 -33.79 -1.85 -2.36
N ALA A 570 -32.81 -1.04 -1.97
CA ALA A 570 -33.04 0.29 -1.40
C ALA A 570 -31.96 1.26 -1.90
N ASN A 571 -32.33 2.54 -2.03
CA ASN A 571 -31.40 3.60 -2.45
C ASN A 571 -30.99 4.45 -1.22
N THR A 572 -29.76 4.97 -1.22
CA THR A 572 -29.32 5.98 -0.26
C THR A 572 -28.40 7.03 -0.89
N ASN A 573 -28.56 8.29 -0.48
CA ASN A 573 -27.66 9.39 -0.81
C ASN A 573 -26.34 9.35 -0.02
N THR A 574 -26.10 8.32 0.81
CA THR A 574 -24.91 8.21 1.67
C THR A 574 -24.30 6.82 1.57
N ILE A 575 -23.25 6.72 0.76
CA ILE A 575 -22.46 5.51 0.56
C ILE A 575 -21.57 5.30 1.80
N VAL A 576 -21.67 4.14 2.42
CA VAL A 576 -20.97 3.72 3.64
C VAL A 576 -20.56 2.26 3.51
N GLY A 577 -19.38 1.92 4.03
CA GLY A 577 -18.79 0.60 3.91
C GLY A 577 -17.30 0.68 3.54
N THR A 578 -16.63 -0.46 3.43
CA THR A 578 -15.19 -0.51 3.23
C THR A 578 -14.81 -0.51 1.75
N LEU A 579 -14.03 0.50 1.36
CA LEU A 579 -13.56 0.71 -0.01
C LEU A 579 -12.76 -0.51 -0.50
N GLY A 580 -13.22 -1.11 -1.62
CA GLY A 580 -12.68 -2.35 -2.17
C GLY A 580 -13.61 -3.56 -2.00
N TYR A 581 -14.60 -3.50 -1.10
CA TYR A 581 -15.66 -4.52 -0.93
C TYR A 581 -17.03 -4.01 -1.38
N ILE A 582 -17.25 -2.69 -1.37
CA ILE A 582 -18.48 -2.03 -1.88
C ILE A 582 -18.72 -2.41 -3.35
N SER A 583 -19.95 -2.82 -3.68
CA SER A 583 -20.35 -3.17 -5.05
C SER A 583 -20.54 -1.95 -5.97
N PRO A 584 -20.36 -2.08 -7.30
CA PRO A 584 -20.39 -0.93 -8.21
C PRO A 584 -21.72 -0.16 -8.20
N GLU A 585 -22.85 -0.86 -8.20
CA GLU A 585 -24.18 -0.25 -8.18
C GLU A 585 -24.45 0.51 -6.87
N TYR A 586 -23.85 0.06 -5.76
CA TYR A 586 -23.93 0.77 -4.49
C TYR A 586 -22.98 1.97 -4.44
N ALA A 587 -21.80 1.86 -5.04
CA ALA A 587 -20.82 2.95 -5.12
C ALA A 587 -21.17 4.07 -6.11
N ILE A 588 -21.97 3.77 -7.14
CA ILE A 588 -22.32 4.72 -8.22
C ILE A 588 -23.72 5.30 -7.99
N ASP A 589 -24.72 4.44 -7.82
CA ASP A 589 -26.14 4.83 -7.82
C ASP A 589 -26.76 4.88 -6.41
N GLY A 590 -25.98 4.52 -5.38
CA GLY A 590 -26.45 4.44 -4.00
C GLY A 590 -27.39 3.25 -3.73
N ILE A 591 -27.55 2.34 -4.70
CA ILE A 591 -28.49 1.21 -4.65
C ILE A 591 -27.81 0.04 -3.94
N PHE A 592 -28.40 -0.45 -2.85
CA PHE A 592 -27.93 -1.64 -2.15
C PHE A 592 -29.01 -2.71 -2.03
N SER A 593 -28.59 -3.97 -2.07
CA SER A 593 -29.45 -5.16 -1.97
C SER A 593 -28.65 -6.34 -1.42
N GLU A 594 -29.29 -7.50 -1.32
CA GLU A 594 -28.62 -8.80 -1.13
C GLU A 594 -27.43 -9.01 -2.09
N LYS A 595 -27.48 -8.47 -3.32
CA LYS A 595 -26.40 -8.61 -4.30
C LYS A 595 -25.15 -7.80 -3.96
N SER A 596 -25.30 -6.71 -3.21
CA SER A 596 -24.18 -5.87 -2.76
C SER A 596 -23.35 -6.59 -1.68
N ASP A 597 -24.02 -7.33 -0.80
CA ASP A 597 -23.37 -8.23 0.16
C ASP A 597 -22.75 -9.45 -0.54
N VAL A 598 -23.41 -10.03 -1.55
CA VAL A 598 -22.85 -11.16 -2.34
C VAL A 598 -21.59 -10.75 -3.10
N PHE A 599 -21.53 -9.52 -3.64
CA PHE A 599 -20.30 -8.97 -4.22
C PHE A 599 -19.19 -8.85 -3.16
N SER A 600 -19.52 -8.28 -1.99
CA SER A 600 -18.59 -8.15 -0.86
C SER A 600 -18.05 -9.51 -0.41
N PHE A 601 -18.92 -10.54 -0.38
CA PHE A 601 -18.56 -11.93 -0.11
C PHE A 601 -17.63 -12.52 -1.18
N GLY A 602 -17.86 -12.22 -2.46
CA GLY A 602 -16.95 -12.64 -3.54
C GLY A 602 -15.54 -12.07 -3.39
N VAL A 603 -15.41 -10.80 -3.00
CA VAL A 603 -14.12 -10.16 -2.68
C VAL A 603 -13.45 -10.83 -1.48
N LEU A 604 -14.22 -11.12 -0.42
CA LEU A 604 -13.76 -11.81 0.77
C LEU A 604 -13.28 -13.25 0.49
N VAL A 605 -13.96 -13.99 -0.39
CA VAL A 605 -13.50 -15.31 -0.85
C VAL A 605 -12.16 -15.21 -1.57
N LEU A 606 -11.96 -14.21 -2.44
CA LEU A 606 -10.68 -14.01 -3.13
C LEU A 606 -9.54 -13.69 -2.14
N GLU A 607 -9.81 -12.91 -1.10
CA GLU A 607 -8.85 -12.63 -0.01
C GLU A 607 -8.48 -13.90 0.78
N ILE A 608 -9.47 -14.73 1.16
CA ILE A 608 -9.24 -16.01 1.86
C ILE A 608 -8.45 -16.99 0.99
N VAL A 609 -8.79 -17.13 -0.30
CA VAL A 609 -8.18 -18.12 -1.21
C VAL A 609 -6.78 -17.70 -1.66
N SER A 610 -6.51 -16.40 -1.81
CA SER A 610 -5.18 -15.89 -2.19
C SER A 610 -4.22 -15.74 -1.01
N GLY A 611 -4.74 -15.52 0.20
CA GLY A 611 -3.94 -15.12 1.36
C GLY A 611 -3.39 -13.68 1.27
N GLU A 612 -3.72 -12.93 0.22
CA GLU A 612 -3.36 -11.52 0.08
C GLU A 612 -4.51 -10.61 0.51
N LYS A 613 -4.22 -9.69 1.44
CA LYS A 613 -5.20 -8.67 1.84
C LYS A 613 -5.60 -7.76 0.68
N ASN A 614 -6.88 -7.46 0.58
CA ASN A 614 -7.38 -6.46 -0.37
C ASN A 614 -6.83 -5.08 0.00
N ARG A 615 -5.80 -4.61 -0.72
CA ARG A 615 -5.23 -3.27 -0.51
C ARG A 615 -6.23 -2.23 -1.02
N GLY A 616 -7.02 -1.67 -0.10
CA GLY A 616 -7.95 -0.58 -0.38
C GLY A 616 -7.28 0.56 -1.16
N PHE A 617 -7.99 1.11 -2.13
CA PHE A 617 -7.49 2.18 -3.00
C PHE A 617 -6.94 3.36 -2.18
N SER A 618 -5.70 3.77 -2.44
CA SER A 618 -5.18 5.00 -1.84
C SER A 618 -5.98 6.20 -2.37
N HIS A 619 -6.50 7.06 -1.48
CA HIS A 619 -7.17 8.29 -1.89
C HIS A 619 -6.20 9.27 -2.60
N THR A 620 -6.16 9.21 -3.93
CA THR A 620 -5.65 10.32 -4.74
C THR A 620 -6.76 11.33 -4.97
N LYS A 621 -6.72 12.47 -4.27
CA LYS A 621 -7.55 13.63 -4.61
C LYS A 621 -7.06 14.24 -5.92
N ASP A 622 -7.91 14.25 -6.94
CA ASP A 622 -8.09 15.34 -7.89
C ASP A 622 -9.57 15.38 -8.28
N GLY A 623 -10.11 16.57 -8.54
CA GLY A 623 -11.55 16.81 -8.76
C GLY A 623 -12.05 16.50 -10.17
N ASP A 624 -11.34 15.66 -10.92
CA ASP A 624 -11.72 15.20 -12.26
C ASP A 624 -12.24 13.76 -12.17
N ASN A 625 -13.49 13.54 -12.60
CA ASN A 625 -14.20 12.27 -12.78
C ASN A 625 -13.59 11.03 -12.07
N LEU A 626 -14.32 10.44 -11.12
CA LEU A 626 -14.00 9.21 -10.37
C LEU A 626 -13.66 7.96 -11.22
N LEU A 627 -13.73 8.06 -12.56
CA LEU A 627 -13.40 7.03 -13.55
C LEU A 627 -12.10 7.31 -14.34
N ALA A 628 -11.46 8.49 -14.20
CA ALA A 628 -10.45 9.00 -15.14
C ALA A 628 -9.00 8.57 -14.87
N ARG A 629 -8.69 7.98 -13.71
CA ARG A 629 -7.36 7.40 -13.41
C ARG A 629 -7.45 6.03 -12.75
N GLN A 630 -7.90 5.04 -13.53
CA GLN A 630 -7.51 3.65 -13.27
C GLN A 630 -6.01 3.48 -13.55
N GLU A 631 -5.17 3.51 -12.51
CA GLU A 631 -4.02 2.61 -12.51
C GLU A 631 -4.58 1.19 -12.39
N LYS A 632 -4.69 0.51 -13.54
CA LYS A 632 -5.38 -0.77 -13.69
C LYS A 632 -4.74 -1.88 -12.86
N ARG A 633 -5.24 -2.10 -11.64
CA ARG A 633 -5.65 -3.47 -11.28
C ARG A 633 -7.06 -3.68 -11.81
N ASN A 634 -7.12 -4.09 -13.07
CA ASN A 634 -8.35 -4.54 -13.68
C ASN A 634 -8.69 -5.91 -13.04
N TRP A 635 -9.63 -5.97 -12.11
CA TRP A 635 -10.02 -7.25 -11.48
C TRP A 635 -10.71 -8.22 -12.47
N LEU A 636 -11.12 -7.73 -13.65
CA LEU A 636 -11.50 -8.57 -14.80
C LEU A 636 -10.28 -9.25 -15.45
N GLU A 637 -9.05 -8.83 -15.15
CA GLU A 637 -7.80 -9.37 -15.69
C GLU A 637 -6.82 -9.60 -14.53
N LEU A 638 -7.22 -10.49 -13.62
CA LEU A 638 -6.33 -11.13 -12.66
C LEU A 638 -5.06 -11.68 -13.37
N PRO A 639 -3.89 -11.73 -12.70
CA PRO A 639 -2.69 -12.36 -13.25
C PRO A 639 -2.97 -13.77 -13.80
N GLU A 640 -2.31 -14.14 -14.90
CA GLU A 640 -2.67 -15.38 -15.63
C GLU A 640 -2.43 -16.63 -14.79
N ASP A 641 -1.41 -16.62 -13.93
CA ASP A 641 -1.08 -17.67 -12.96
C ASP A 641 -2.11 -17.77 -11.82
N VAL A 642 -2.55 -16.63 -11.27
CA VAL A 642 -3.61 -16.57 -10.24
C VAL A 642 -4.94 -17.04 -10.84
N THR A 643 -5.25 -16.60 -12.05
CA THR A 643 -6.47 -16.98 -12.77
C THR A 643 -6.47 -18.46 -13.12
N ALA A 644 -5.37 -19.01 -13.66
CA ALA A 644 -5.28 -20.44 -13.96
C ALA A 644 -5.44 -21.30 -12.70
N ASN A 645 -4.88 -20.88 -11.56
CA ASN A 645 -5.08 -21.55 -10.26
C ASN A 645 -6.53 -21.51 -9.76
N ILE A 646 -7.25 -20.41 -9.98
CA ILE A 646 -8.69 -20.31 -9.69
C ILE A 646 -9.49 -21.22 -10.63
N LEU A 647 -9.24 -21.14 -11.94
CA LEU A 647 -9.96 -21.91 -12.96
C LEU A 647 -9.78 -23.42 -12.78
N ASN A 648 -8.56 -23.91 -12.52
CA ASN A 648 -8.29 -25.31 -12.20
C ASN A 648 -9.12 -25.84 -11.01
N ARG A 649 -9.64 -24.96 -10.15
CA ARG A 649 -10.44 -25.31 -8.97
C ARG A 649 -11.95 -25.11 -9.16
N THR A 650 -12.42 -24.46 -10.24
CA THR A 650 -13.86 -24.28 -10.51
C THR A 650 -14.51 -25.47 -11.23
N GLY A 651 -13.71 -26.35 -11.83
CA GLY A 651 -14.16 -27.58 -12.49
C GLY A 651 -14.51 -27.40 -13.97
N VAL A 652 -14.26 -28.46 -14.76
CA VAL A 652 -14.23 -28.48 -16.22
C VAL A 652 -15.43 -27.79 -16.89
N VAL A 653 -16.65 -28.07 -16.43
CA VAL A 653 -17.89 -27.49 -17.00
C VAL A 653 -18.02 -26.00 -16.69
N ASN A 654 -17.64 -25.55 -15.49
CA ASN A 654 -17.66 -24.12 -15.17
C ASN A 654 -16.62 -23.34 -15.99
N ILE A 655 -15.43 -23.93 -16.23
CA ILE A 655 -14.42 -23.34 -17.12
C ILE A 655 -14.99 -23.16 -18.55
N LEU A 656 -15.64 -24.20 -19.09
CA LEU A 656 -16.18 -24.20 -20.45
C LEU A 656 -17.45 -23.36 -20.64
N PHE A 657 -18.39 -23.35 -19.71
CA PHE A 657 -19.70 -22.72 -19.94
C PHE A 657 -19.87 -21.35 -19.27
N SER A 658 -19.07 -21.05 -18.25
CA SER A 658 -19.21 -19.85 -17.42
C SER A 658 -17.96 -18.97 -17.47
N ALA A 659 -16.79 -19.51 -17.12
CA ALA A 659 -15.56 -18.74 -16.97
C ALA A 659 -15.11 -18.05 -18.26
N GLN A 660 -15.18 -18.75 -19.40
CA GLN A 660 -14.81 -18.16 -20.70
C GLN A 660 -15.74 -17.01 -21.14
N LYS A 661 -16.90 -16.80 -20.48
CA LYS A 661 -17.84 -15.70 -20.74
C LYS A 661 -17.62 -14.48 -19.82
N VAL A 662 -16.77 -14.60 -18.79
CA VAL A 662 -16.54 -13.54 -17.79
C VAL A 662 -15.81 -12.34 -18.39
N CYS A 663 -14.73 -12.59 -19.13
CA CYS A 663 -13.91 -11.54 -19.73
C CYS A 663 -12.95 -12.09 -20.80
N THR A 664 -12.26 -11.19 -21.51
CA THR A 664 -11.25 -11.53 -22.53
C THR A 664 -10.01 -12.23 -21.99
N ALA A 665 -9.55 -11.96 -20.77
CA ALA A 665 -8.39 -12.65 -20.20
C ALA A 665 -8.73 -14.09 -19.81
N TRP A 666 -9.83 -14.30 -19.09
CA TRP A 666 -10.32 -15.63 -18.75
C TRP A 666 -10.61 -16.46 -20.00
N TYR A 667 -11.18 -15.85 -21.06
CA TYR A 667 -11.36 -16.51 -22.36
C TYR A 667 -10.03 -16.98 -23.01
N ARG A 668 -8.94 -16.22 -22.86
CA ARG A 668 -7.61 -16.62 -23.36
C ARG A 668 -7.05 -17.79 -22.53
N ILE A 669 -7.15 -17.72 -21.21
CA ILE A 669 -6.62 -18.75 -20.30
C ILE A 669 -7.43 -20.06 -20.44
N CYS A 670 -8.75 -19.99 -20.64
CA CYS A 670 -9.59 -21.15 -21.00
C CYS A 670 -9.26 -21.77 -22.39
N LYS A 671 -8.38 -21.13 -23.18
CA LYS A 671 -7.83 -21.68 -24.44
C LYS A 671 -6.39 -22.18 -24.30
N ASP A 672 -5.75 -21.99 -23.14
CA ASP A 672 -4.40 -22.47 -22.90
C ASP A 672 -4.42 -24.00 -22.67
N PRO A 673 -3.65 -24.80 -23.45
CA PRO A 673 -3.56 -26.25 -23.26
C PRO A 673 -3.10 -26.69 -21.86
N SER A 674 -2.30 -25.87 -21.17
CA SER A 674 -1.76 -26.18 -19.85
C SER A 674 -2.83 -26.28 -18.76
N LEU A 675 -3.97 -25.60 -18.94
CA LEU A 675 -5.15 -25.69 -18.06
C LEU A 675 -5.85 -27.06 -18.17
N TRP A 676 -5.68 -27.75 -19.29
CA TRP A 676 -6.40 -28.99 -19.64
C TRP A 676 -5.54 -30.25 -19.52
N ARG A 677 -4.45 -30.18 -18.74
CA ARG A 677 -3.54 -31.33 -18.50
C ARG A 677 -4.10 -32.36 -17.51
N VAL A 678 -5.06 -31.94 -16.67
CA VAL A 678 -5.75 -32.76 -15.67
C VAL A 678 -7.25 -32.52 -15.83
N ILE A 679 -8.02 -33.57 -16.12
CA ILE A 679 -9.46 -33.49 -16.43
C ILE A 679 -10.21 -34.45 -15.51
N ASN A 680 -11.17 -33.94 -14.73
CA ASN A 680 -12.10 -34.81 -13.99
C ASN A 680 -13.55 -34.58 -14.47
N MET A 681 -14.14 -35.62 -15.07
CA MET A 681 -15.52 -35.67 -15.56
C MET A 681 -16.44 -36.56 -14.69
N GLU A 682 -16.04 -36.92 -13.47
CA GLU A 682 -16.79 -37.79 -12.54
C GLU A 682 -18.26 -37.38 -12.34
N LYS A 683 -18.55 -36.08 -12.36
CA LYS A 683 -19.89 -35.53 -12.16
C LYS A 683 -20.65 -35.21 -13.47
N PHE A 684 -20.13 -35.61 -14.63
CA PHE A 684 -20.65 -35.19 -15.95
C PHE A 684 -20.73 -36.35 -16.95
N ARG A 685 -21.87 -36.49 -17.64
CA ARG A 685 -22.17 -37.60 -18.56
C ARG A 685 -22.08 -37.25 -20.06
N SER A 686 -21.58 -36.06 -20.42
CA SER A 686 -21.62 -35.57 -21.81
C SER A 686 -20.33 -35.85 -22.56
N GLU A 687 -20.34 -36.79 -23.51
CA GLU A 687 -19.20 -37.06 -24.38
C GLU A 687 -18.78 -35.85 -25.22
N ILE A 688 -19.74 -35.03 -25.65
CA ILE A 688 -19.45 -33.83 -26.46
C ILE A 688 -18.57 -32.87 -25.65
N ILE A 689 -18.84 -32.73 -24.35
CA ILE A 689 -17.99 -31.95 -23.44
C ILE A 689 -16.62 -32.64 -23.32
N CYS A 690 -16.55 -33.94 -23.04
CA CYS A 690 -15.28 -34.68 -22.95
C CYS A 690 -14.40 -34.51 -24.19
N LYS A 691 -14.95 -34.73 -25.40
CA LYS A 691 -14.26 -34.58 -26.70
C LYS A 691 -13.72 -33.15 -26.87
N ASN A 692 -14.52 -32.13 -26.55
CA ASN A 692 -14.06 -30.72 -26.57
C ASN A 692 -12.89 -30.45 -25.62
N VAL A 693 -12.89 -31.01 -24.41
CA VAL A 693 -11.81 -30.78 -23.43
C VAL A 693 -10.51 -31.47 -23.88
N VAL A 694 -10.62 -32.67 -24.43
CA VAL A 694 -9.49 -33.42 -25.02
C VAL A 694 -8.85 -32.63 -26.16
N ASP A 695 -9.64 -32.08 -27.08
CA ASP A 695 -9.13 -31.19 -28.14
C ASP A 695 -8.44 -29.93 -27.58
N ARG A 696 -8.96 -29.35 -26.48
CA ARG A 696 -8.35 -28.18 -25.81
C ARG A 696 -6.97 -28.49 -25.20
N SER A 697 -6.74 -29.72 -24.75
CA SER A 697 -5.43 -30.16 -24.23
C SER A 697 -4.32 -30.19 -25.30
N LYS A 698 -4.68 -30.24 -26.59
CA LYS A 698 -3.75 -30.38 -27.73
C LYS A 698 -2.70 -31.50 -27.54
N GLY A 699 -3.09 -32.61 -26.91
CA GLY A 699 -2.21 -33.75 -26.66
C GLY A 699 -1.30 -33.61 -25.42
N GLN A 700 -1.46 -32.57 -24.61
CA GLN A 700 -0.71 -32.38 -23.36
C GLN A 700 -1.40 -33.03 -22.13
N LEU A 701 -2.48 -33.76 -22.34
CA LEU A 701 -3.25 -34.44 -21.30
C LEU A 701 -2.40 -35.50 -20.59
N VAL A 702 -2.37 -35.44 -19.25
CA VAL A 702 -1.62 -36.36 -18.39
C VAL A 702 -2.55 -37.21 -17.53
N ASP A 703 -3.70 -36.66 -17.15
CA ASP A 703 -4.62 -37.25 -16.17
C ASP A 703 -6.05 -36.99 -16.62
N ILE A 704 -6.85 -38.05 -16.77
CA ILE A 704 -8.26 -37.94 -17.14
C ILE A 704 -9.12 -38.97 -16.41
N THR A 705 -10.21 -38.50 -15.80
CA THR A 705 -11.29 -39.35 -15.25
C THR A 705 -12.57 -39.16 -16.06
N LEU A 706 -13.16 -40.26 -16.54
CA LEU A 706 -14.35 -40.32 -17.39
C LEU A 706 -15.50 -41.07 -16.71
N THR A 707 -16.74 -40.67 -17.00
CA THR A 707 -17.97 -41.29 -16.48
C THR A 707 -18.85 -41.73 -17.64
N TYR A 708 -19.42 -42.95 -17.58
CA TYR A 708 -20.12 -43.59 -18.71
C TYR A 708 -19.24 -43.63 -19.96
N CYS A 709 -18.01 -44.13 -19.79
CA CYS A 709 -17.02 -44.14 -20.85
C CYS A 709 -17.39 -45.16 -21.94
N SER A 710 -17.88 -44.67 -23.07
CA SER A 710 -18.04 -45.48 -24.29
C SER A 710 -16.69 -45.81 -24.92
N LEU A 711 -16.66 -46.86 -25.74
CA LEU A 711 -15.48 -47.23 -26.50
C LEU A 711 -15.11 -46.17 -27.54
N GLU A 712 -16.08 -45.44 -28.10
CA GLU A 712 -15.82 -44.34 -29.05
C GLU A 712 -15.13 -43.16 -28.36
N LEU A 713 -15.58 -42.79 -27.15
CA LEU A 713 -14.92 -41.74 -26.36
C LEU A 713 -13.50 -42.16 -25.97
N LEU A 714 -13.30 -43.39 -25.50
CA LEU A 714 -11.99 -43.91 -25.10
C LEU A 714 -11.01 -43.93 -26.30
N GLN A 715 -11.49 -44.40 -27.46
CA GLN A 715 -10.77 -44.37 -28.74
C GLN A 715 -10.37 -42.94 -29.14
N TYR A 716 -11.27 -41.97 -28.98
CA TYR A 716 -11.01 -40.57 -29.27
C TYR A 716 -9.95 -39.96 -28.34
N VAL A 717 -9.99 -40.26 -27.03
CA VAL A 717 -8.94 -39.84 -26.08
C VAL A 717 -7.59 -40.43 -26.48
N ALA A 718 -7.56 -41.73 -26.78
CA ALA A 718 -6.36 -42.47 -27.13
C ALA A 718 -5.66 -41.92 -28.38
N ASP A 719 -6.41 -41.65 -29.45
CA ASP A 719 -5.87 -41.09 -30.69
C ASP A 719 -5.35 -39.64 -30.53
N ARG A 720 -5.87 -38.89 -29.55
CA ARG A 720 -5.53 -37.48 -29.32
C ARG A 720 -4.51 -37.25 -28.21
N SER A 721 -4.26 -38.22 -27.33
CA SER A 721 -3.52 -38.03 -26.08
C SER A 721 -2.89 -39.33 -25.55
N SER A 722 -1.96 -39.92 -26.30
CA SER A 722 -1.21 -41.12 -25.90
C SER A 722 -0.21 -40.92 -24.73
N GLN A 723 -0.07 -39.69 -24.22
CA GLN A 723 0.81 -39.31 -23.10
C GLN A 723 0.12 -39.35 -21.73
N VAL A 724 -1.12 -39.83 -21.67
CA VAL A 724 -1.87 -40.01 -20.41
C VAL A 724 -1.14 -41.00 -19.50
N ARG A 725 -0.84 -40.54 -18.28
CA ARG A 725 -0.23 -41.32 -17.20
C ARG A 725 -1.25 -41.81 -16.18
N ARG A 726 -2.39 -41.14 -16.05
CA ARG A 726 -3.46 -41.53 -15.12
C ARG A 726 -4.81 -41.56 -15.82
N LEU A 727 -5.47 -42.72 -15.79
CA LEU A 727 -6.76 -42.96 -16.44
C LEU A 727 -7.78 -43.46 -15.41
N GLY A 728 -8.81 -42.65 -15.16
CA GLY A 728 -9.98 -43.02 -14.37
C GLY A 728 -11.18 -43.32 -15.27
N MET A 729 -11.88 -44.43 -15.02
CA MET A 729 -13.12 -44.77 -15.72
C MET A 729 -14.20 -45.21 -14.73
N ILE A 730 -15.36 -44.57 -14.80
CA ILE A 730 -16.52 -44.83 -13.96
C ILE A 730 -17.65 -45.32 -14.87
N HIS A 731 -18.25 -46.48 -14.56
CA HIS A 731 -19.22 -47.15 -15.45
C HIS A 731 -18.68 -47.34 -16.88
N ALA A 732 -17.50 -47.96 -17.02
CA ALA A 732 -16.92 -48.30 -18.32
C ALA A 732 -17.74 -49.36 -19.06
N SER A 733 -17.84 -49.26 -20.39
CA SER A 733 -18.36 -50.34 -21.24
C SER A 733 -17.37 -51.48 -21.39
N SER A 734 -17.86 -52.72 -21.53
CA SER A 734 -17.03 -53.92 -21.78
C SER A 734 -16.11 -53.75 -23.00
N GLY A 735 -14.88 -54.26 -22.91
CA GLY A 735 -13.87 -54.12 -23.98
C GLY A 735 -13.03 -52.84 -23.90
N TRP A 736 -13.08 -52.13 -22.77
CA TRP A 736 -12.21 -50.97 -22.49
C TRP A 736 -10.72 -51.35 -22.46
N ALA A 737 -10.38 -52.57 -22.05
CA ALA A 737 -9.00 -53.01 -21.83
C ALA A 737 -8.15 -53.05 -23.12
N ASP A 738 -8.75 -53.34 -24.29
CA ASP A 738 -8.04 -53.38 -25.57
C ASP A 738 -7.49 -52.00 -25.99
N PHE A 739 -8.12 -50.91 -25.54
CA PHE A 739 -7.67 -49.55 -25.83
C PHE A 739 -6.42 -49.13 -25.04
N LEU A 740 -6.05 -49.88 -24.00
CA LEU A 740 -4.86 -49.59 -23.18
C LEU A 740 -3.56 -49.69 -23.95
N MET A 741 -3.51 -50.46 -25.05
CA MET A 741 -2.34 -50.52 -25.95
C MET A 741 -1.93 -49.15 -26.53
N LYS A 742 -2.81 -48.15 -26.45
CA LYS A 742 -2.56 -46.77 -26.90
C LYS A 742 -2.08 -45.82 -25.79
N PHE A 743 -1.97 -46.29 -24.55
CA PHE A 743 -1.47 -45.55 -23.39
C PHE A 743 -0.19 -46.20 -22.82
N PRO A 744 0.92 -46.24 -23.57
CA PRO A 744 2.13 -47.01 -23.21
C PRO A 744 2.88 -46.46 -21.97
N VAL A 745 2.52 -45.25 -21.50
CA VAL A 745 3.11 -44.57 -20.34
C VAL A 745 2.16 -44.49 -19.16
N LEU A 746 1.13 -45.34 -19.11
CA LEU A 746 0.14 -45.35 -18.03
C LEU A 746 0.77 -45.84 -16.71
N GLU A 747 0.76 -44.96 -15.71
CA GLU A 747 1.30 -45.17 -14.35
C GLU A 747 0.20 -45.52 -13.34
N GLU A 748 -1.03 -45.01 -13.55
CA GLU A 748 -2.22 -45.26 -12.72
C GLU A 748 -3.47 -45.55 -13.56
N LEU A 749 -4.20 -46.60 -13.15
CA LEU A 749 -5.49 -46.97 -13.72
C LEU A 749 -6.51 -47.13 -12.58
N SER A 750 -7.61 -46.39 -12.67
CA SER A 750 -8.70 -46.41 -11.69
C SER A 750 -10.01 -46.77 -12.36
N LEU A 751 -10.68 -47.80 -11.85
CA LEU A 751 -11.96 -48.30 -12.32
C LEU A 751 -12.98 -48.19 -11.18
N ARG A 752 -14.14 -47.56 -11.40
CA ARG A 752 -15.19 -47.45 -10.38
C ARG A 752 -16.57 -47.79 -10.92
N CYS A 753 -17.34 -48.54 -10.15
CA CYS A 753 -18.63 -49.09 -10.58
C CYS A 753 -18.52 -49.89 -11.90
N VAL A 754 -17.43 -50.65 -12.06
CA VAL A 754 -17.17 -51.56 -13.19
C VAL A 754 -17.19 -53.00 -12.69
N GLN A 755 -17.64 -53.95 -13.49
CA GLN A 755 -17.40 -55.38 -13.25
C GLN A 755 -16.24 -55.80 -14.15
N ILE A 756 -15.13 -56.23 -13.56
CA ILE A 756 -13.91 -56.59 -14.29
C ILE A 756 -13.81 -58.11 -14.51
N SER A 757 -13.23 -58.52 -15.64
CA SER A 757 -12.92 -59.94 -15.91
C SER A 757 -11.45 -60.28 -15.75
N LYS A 758 -11.14 -61.58 -15.67
CA LYS A 758 -9.77 -62.11 -15.62
C LYS A 758 -8.97 -61.70 -16.88
N GLU A 759 -9.59 -61.82 -18.05
CA GLU A 759 -9.01 -61.51 -19.37
C GLU A 759 -8.70 -60.02 -19.51
N GLU A 760 -9.52 -59.15 -18.91
CA GLU A 760 -9.26 -57.71 -18.87
C GLU A 760 -8.00 -57.40 -18.04
N ILE A 761 -7.79 -58.04 -16.89
CA ILE A 761 -6.57 -57.88 -16.07
C ILE A 761 -5.31 -58.42 -16.78
N GLU A 762 -5.41 -59.59 -17.42
CA GLU A 762 -4.33 -60.12 -18.27
C GLU A 762 -3.96 -59.15 -19.41
N THR A 763 -4.96 -58.42 -19.93
CA THR A 763 -4.79 -57.42 -20.98
C THR A 763 -4.18 -56.11 -20.45
N VAL A 764 -4.55 -55.68 -19.24
CA VAL A 764 -3.89 -54.55 -18.53
C VAL A 764 -2.39 -54.84 -18.34
N GLY A 765 -2.04 -56.02 -17.81
CA GLY A 765 -0.64 -56.39 -17.58
C GLY A 765 0.18 -56.52 -18.87
N ARG A 766 -0.45 -56.92 -19.98
CA ARG A 766 0.18 -56.98 -21.31
C ARG A 766 0.49 -55.61 -21.90
N TYR A 767 -0.35 -54.60 -21.66
CA TYR A 767 -0.29 -53.31 -22.35
C TYR A 767 0.16 -52.11 -21.49
N CYS A 768 0.13 -52.22 -20.16
CA CYS A 768 0.53 -51.14 -19.24
C CYS A 768 1.76 -51.53 -18.37
N PRO A 769 2.96 -51.70 -18.96
CA PRO A 769 4.16 -52.13 -18.23
C PRO A 769 4.71 -51.09 -17.25
N MET A 770 4.21 -49.85 -17.28
CA MET A 770 4.58 -48.78 -16.34
C MET A 770 3.57 -48.62 -15.18
N LEU A 771 2.55 -49.48 -15.10
CA LEU A 771 1.48 -49.36 -14.12
C LEU A 771 1.99 -49.68 -12.71
N THR A 772 1.99 -48.68 -11.83
CA THR A 772 2.39 -48.83 -10.41
C THR A 772 1.23 -48.67 -9.44
N THR A 773 0.12 -48.09 -9.90
CA THR A 773 -1.11 -47.90 -9.12
C THR A 773 -2.30 -48.49 -9.86
N PHE A 774 -3.00 -49.44 -9.22
CA PHE A 774 -4.23 -50.00 -9.75
C PHE A 774 -5.35 -49.88 -8.71
N LYS A 775 -6.49 -49.32 -9.11
CA LYS A 775 -7.64 -49.10 -8.23
C LYS A 775 -8.89 -49.65 -8.88
N VAL A 776 -9.65 -50.46 -8.16
CA VAL A 776 -10.95 -50.98 -8.59
C VAL A 776 -11.97 -50.90 -7.45
N GLU A 777 -13.09 -50.25 -7.72
CA GLU A 777 -14.33 -50.35 -6.94
C GLU A 777 -15.39 -51.03 -7.80
N GLU A 778 -15.82 -52.23 -7.41
CA GLU A 778 -16.82 -52.96 -8.19
C GLU A 778 -18.26 -52.53 -7.88
N PHE A 779 -19.11 -52.49 -8.91
CA PHE A 779 -20.52 -52.16 -8.73
C PHE A 779 -21.26 -53.28 -8.00
N LYS A 780 -22.06 -52.92 -7.00
CA LYS A 780 -22.71 -53.89 -6.13
C LYS A 780 -23.96 -54.47 -6.79
N ASN A 781 -23.94 -55.77 -7.07
CA ASN A 781 -25.17 -56.53 -7.28
C ASN A 781 -25.97 -56.51 -5.96
N PHE A 782 -27.17 -55.94 -5.96
CA PHE A 782 -27.96 -55.65 -4.73
C PHE A 782 -28.30 -56.88 -3.86
N ARG A 783 -28.07 -58.11 -4.36
CA ARG A 783 -28.33 -59.37 -3.64
C ARG A 783 -27.40 -59.63 -2.45
N TYR A 784 -26.21 -59.05 -2.38
CA TYR A 784 -25.24 -59.39 -1.32
C TYR A 784 -25.34 -58.54 -0.04
N TRP A 785 -26.40 -57.75 0.12
CA TRP A 785 -26.76 -57.10 1.40
C TRP A 785 -27.84 -57.86 2.19
N SER A 786 -28.52 -58.86 1.61
CA SER A 786 -29.62 -59.58 2.29
C SER A 786 -29.14 -60.65 3.29
N GLY A 787 -27.83 -60.84 3.44
CA GLY A 787 -27.25 -61.86 4.31
C GLY A 787 -27.20 -63.27 3.71
N ASP A 788 -27.52 -63.42 2.42
CA ASP A 788 -27.27 -64.68 1.70
C ASP A 788 -25.76 -64.89 1.50
N PRO A 789 -25.21 -66.07 1.82
CA PRO A 789 -23.82 -66.39 1.49
C PRO A 789 -23.65 -66.44 -0.03
N ALA A 790 -22.58 -65.83 -0.54
CA ALA A 790 -22.24 -65.93 -1.95
C ALA A 790 -22.01 -67.40 -2.33
N ASP A 791 -22.57 -67.83 -3.46
CA ASP A 791 -22.39 -69.19 -3.94
C ASP A 791 -20.93 -69.44 -4.33
N GLU A 792 -20.48 -70.68 -4.13
CA GLU A 792 -19.08 -71.10 -4.29
C GLU A 792 -18.52 -70.78 -5.70
N LYS A 793 -19.39 -70.78 -6.72
CA LYS A 793 -19.03 -70.36 -8.09
C LYS A 793 -18.73 -68.87 -8.19
N SER A 794 -19.54 -67.99 -7.58
CA SER A 794 -19.27 -66.54 -7.58
C SER A 794 -17.98 -66.20 -6.84
N LEU A 795 -17.69 -66.87 -5.72
CA LEU A 795 -16.44 -66.69 -4.98
C LEU A 795 -15.19 -67.12 -5.77
N THR A 796 -15.33 -68.11 -6.65
CA THR A 796 -14.24 -68.57 -7.52
C THR A 796 -13.79 -67.47 -8.48
N VAL A 797 -14.74 -66.76 -9.12
CA VAL A 797 -14.45 -65.67 -10.07
C VAL A 797 -13.64 -64.53 -9.43
N PHE A 798 -13.98 -64.12 -8.20
CA PHE A 798 -13.22 -63.07 -7.50
C PHE A 798 -11.79 -63.49 -7.15
N ASN A 799 -11.56 -64.78 -6.88
CA ASN A 799 -10.21 -65.29 -6.67
C ASN A 799 -9.43 -65.38 -8.00
N GLU A 800 -10.06 -65.70 -9.13
CA GLU A 800 -9.41 -65.69 -10.45
C GLU A 800 -8.93 -64.28 -10.86
N ILE A 801 -9.70 -63.24 -10.53
CA ILE A 801 -9.30 -61.84 -10.70
C ILE A 801 -8.06 -61.53 -9.85
N ALA A 802 -8.05 -61.91 -8.57
CA ALA A 802 -6.90 -61.71 -7.68
C ALA A 802 -5.63 -62.46 -8.15
N VAL A 803 -5.80 -63.67 -8.69
CA VAL A 803 -4.72 -64.45 -9.33
C VAL A 803 -4.18 -63.72 -10.56
N ALA A 804 -5.05 -63.21 -11.43
CA ALA A 804 -4.63 -62.45 -12.60
C ALA A 804 -3.87 -61.16 -12.23
N ILE A 805 -4.30 -60.44 -11.18
CA ILE A 805 -3.59 -59.27 -10.65
C ILE A 805 -2.18 -59.69 -10.20
N GLY A 806 -2.07 -60.70 -9.34
CA GLY A 806 -0.79 -61.17 -8.82
C GLY A 806 0.18 -61.60 -9.94
N GLN A 807 -0.30 -62.37 -10.92
CA GLN A 807 0.54 -62.93 -11.98
C GLN A 807 0.94 -61.92 -13.06
N ASN A 808 0.13 -60.91 -13.34
CA ASN A 808 0.33 -59.99 -14.47
C ASN A 808 0.75 -58.57 -14.06
N LEU A 809 0.62 -58.20 -12.78
CA LEU A 809 0.92 -56.86 -12.26
C LEU A 809 1.90 -56.90 -11.05
N PRO A 810 3.11 -57.50 -11.18
CA PRO A 810 4.05 -57.66 -10.06
C PRO A 810 4.67 -56.34 -9.56
N GLU A 811 4.76 -55.32 -10.44
CA GLU A 811 5.39 -54.01 -10.17
C GLU A 811 4.48 -53.02 -9.41
N LEU A 812 3.28 -53.44 -9.01
CA LEU A 812 2.35 -52.58 -8.27
C LEU A 812 2.92 -52.16 -6.91
N ARG A 813 2.84 -50.86 -6.64
CA ARG A 813 3.13 -50.22 -5.35
C ARG A 813 1.88 -49.86 -4.57
N HIS A 814 0.78 -49.59 -5.27
CA HIS A 814 -0.49 -49.23 -4.66
C HIS A 814 -1.63 -50.01 -5.31
N LEU A 815 -2.36 -50.77 -4.50
CA LEU A 815 -3.52 -51.56 -4.92
C LEU A 815 -4.73 -51.20 -4.05
N GLU A 816 -5.81 -50.81 -4.69
CA GLU A 816 -7.09 -50.50 -4.04
C GLU A 816 -8.14 -51.43 -4.64
N ILE A 817 -8.67 -52.34 -3.83
CA ILE A 817 -9.73 -53.27 -4.20
C ILE A 817 -10.88 -53.04 -3.21
N ILE A 818 -11.91 -52.33 -3.68
CA ILE A 818 -13.05 -51.92 -2.86
C ILE A 818 -14.31 -52.65 -3.32
N ASN A 819 -15.10 -53.10 -2.34
CA ASN A 819 -16.43 -53.69 -2.55
C ASN A 819 -16.45 -54.96 -3.44
N ASN A 820 -15.32 -55.68 -3.51
CA ASN A 820 -15.12 -56.92 -4.27
C ASN A 820 -15.24 -58.17 -3.35
N GLY A 821 -15.60 -59.32 -3.93
CA GLY A 821 -15.87 -60.56 -3.19
C GLY A 821 -14.66 -61.46 -2.85
N MET A 822 -13.42 -61.00 -3.07
CA MET A 822 -12.17 -61.75 -2.90
C MET A 822 -12.05 -62.43 -1.53
N THR A 823 -11.51 -63.65 -1.52
CA THR A 823 -11.28 -64.42 -0.29
C THR A 823 -9.82 -64.38 0.14
N ASN A 824 -9.50 -64.96 1.30
CA ASN A 824 -8.13 -65.14 1.79
C ASN A 824 -7.20 -65.85 0.77
N ILE A 825 -7.73 -66.69 -0.12
CA ILE A 825 -6.94 -67.36 -1.17
C ILE A 825 -6.41 -66.33 -2.18
N GLY A 826 -7.29 -65.50 -2.74
CA GLY A 826 -6.89 -64.44 -3.66
C GLY A 826 -5.92 -63.43 -3.04
N LEU A 827 -6.15 -63.06 -1.78
CA LEU A 827 -5.26 -62.16 -1.05
C LEU A 827 -3.85 -62.75 -0.85
N GLN A 828 -3.72 -64.06 -0.56
CA GLN A 828 -2.41 -64.71 -0.48
C GLN A 828 -1.66 -64.62 -1.81
N VAL A 829 -2.33 -64.89 -2.94
CA VAL A 829 -1.71 -64.81 -4.27
C VAL A 829 -1.22 -63.39 -4.60
N ILE A 830 -1.96 -62.35 -4.23
CA ILE A 830 -1.50 -60.96 -4.37
C ILE A 830 -0.23 -60.72 -3.55
N LEU A 831 -0.20 -61.12 -2.27
CA LEU A 831 0.97 -60.96 -1.40
C LEU A 831 2.17 -61.81 -1.85
N ASP A 832 1.92 -62.95 -2.49
CA ASP A 832 2.96 -63.86 -2.99
C ASP A 832 3.63 -63.38 -4.28
N ASN A 833 3.00 -62.51 -5.07
CA ASN A 833 3.50 -62.10 -6.40
C ASN A 833 3.73 -60.58 -6.56
N CYS A 834 2.98 -59.73 -5.85
CA CYS A 834 3.18 -58.27 -5.86
C CYS A 834 4.17 -57.83 -4.76
N HIS A 835 5.45 -58.17 -4.93
CA HIS A 835 6.48 -57.92 -3.90
C HIS A 835 6.79 -56.43 -3.63
N HIS A 836 6.45 -55.54 -4.56
CA HIS A 836 6.69 -54.10 -4.43
C HIS A 836 5.51 -53.32 -3.81
N LEU A 837 4.47 -54.03 -3.34
CA LEU A 837 3.23 -53.42 -2.86
C LEU A 837 3.42 -52.72 -1.50
N GLU A 838 3.32 -51.39 -1.50
CA GLU A 838 3.48 -50.53 -0.32
C GLU A 838 2.14 -50.15 0.32
N THR A 839 1.06 -50.10 -0.48
CA THR A 839 -0.30 -49.76 -0.05
C THR A 839 -1.30 -50.79 -0.55
N LEU A 840 -2.16 -51.25 0.35
CA LEU A 840 -3.26 -52.14 0.04
C LEU A 840 -4.54 -51.65 0.75
N ASP A 841 -5.55 -51.29 -0.03
CA ASP A 841 -6.89 -50.95 0.48
C ASP A 841 -7.86 -52.08 0.14
N LEU A 842 -8.43 -52.70 1.17
CA LEU A 842 -9.41 -53.80 1.09
C LEU A 842 -10.80 -53.38 1.57
N THR A 843 -11.10 -52.07 1.65
CA THR A 843 -12.36 -51.54 2.19
C THR A 843 -13.58 -52.22 1.57
N LYS A 844 -14.51 -52.73 2.40
CA LYS A 844 -15.70 -53.50 2.00
C LYS A 844 -15.44 -54.89 1.35
N CYS A 845 -14.21 -55.42 1.34
CA CYS A 845 -13.90 -56.79 0.90
C CYS A 845 -14.14 -57.83 2.01
N PHE A 846 -15.40 -57.99 2.42
CA PHE A 846 -15.81 -58.70 3.64
C PHE A 846 -15.52 -60.21 3.67
N ASN A 847 -15.20 -60.83 2.53
CA ASN A 847 -14.80 -62.24 2.45
C ASN A 847 -13.31 -62.46 2.79
N THR A 848 -12.54 -61.39 3.03
CA THR A 848 -11.17 -61.48 3.57
C THR A 848 -11.17 -61.36 5.09
N ASN A 849 -10.55 -62.32 5.77
CA ASN A 849 -10.36 -62.35 7.22
C ASN A 849 -8.88 -62.15 7.54
N LEU A 850 -8.56 -60.95 8.02
CA LEU A 850 -7.21 -60.51 8.43
C LEU A 850 -6.89 -60.80 9.91
N SER A 851 -7.43 -61.89 10.46
CA SER A 851 -7.00 -62.42 11.77
C SER A 851 -5.91 -63.49 11.61
N GLY A 852 -5.12 -63.72 12.66
CA GLY A 852 -4.03 -64.69 12.64
C GLY A 852 -2.88 -64.34 11.69
N ASP A 853 -2.21 -65.37 11.16
CA ASP A 853 -0.94 -65.25 10.43
C ASP A 853 -1.05 -64.42 9.15
N LEU A 854 -2.18 -64.49 8.44
CA LEU A 854 -2.40 -63.69 7.23
C LEU A 854 -2.46 -62.18 7.55
N GLY A 855 -3.17 -61.80 8.63
CA GLY A 855 -3.23 -60.41 9.09
C GLY A 855 -1.88 -59.88 9.57
N LYS A 856 -1.09 -60.73 10.23
CA LYS A 856 0.30 -60.42 10.61
C LYS A 856 1.15 -60.18 9.37
N ARG A 857 1.15 -61.12 8.40
CA ARG A 857 1.88 -61.00 7.14
C ARG A 857 1.51 -59.73 6.37
N CYS A 858 0.21 -59.39 6.26
CA CYS A 858 -0.21 -58.13 5.65
C CYS A 858 0.37 -56.91 6.37
N SER A 859 0.41 -56.92 7.70
CA SER A 859 0.92 -55.81 8.52
C SER A 859 2.44 -55.67 8.47
N GLU A 860 3.17 -56.75 8.16
CA GLU A 860 4.64 -56.76 8.00
C GLU A 860 5.07 -56.41 6.56
N GLN A 861 4.30 -56.83 5.55
CA GLN A 861 4.61 -56.63 4.13
C GLN A 861 4.09 -55.28 3.59
N ILE A 862 2.93 -54.80 4.06
CA ILE A 862 2.27 -53.58 3.55
C ILE A 862 2.42 -52.43 4.54
N LYS A 863 2.98 -51.30 4.09
CA LYS A 863 3.18 -50.09 4.92
C LYS A 863 1.86 -49.39 5.26
N HIS A 864 0.94 -49.37 4.31
CA HIS A 864 -0.35 -48.68 4.40
C HIS A 864 -1.48 -49.66 4.05
N LEU A 865 -1.96 -50.39 5.06
CA LEU A 865 -3.06 -51.33 4.94
C LEU A 865 -4.36 -50.70 5.47
N LYS A 866 -5.42 -50.70 4.66
CA LYS A 866 -6.81 -50.54 5.14
C LYS A 866 -7.53 -51.88 5.07
N ARG A 867 -8.17 -52.25 6.16
CA ARG A 867 -8.87 -53.52 6.34
C ARG A 867 -10.33 -53.41 5.88
N PRO A 868 -11.03 -54.53 5.61
CA PRO A 868 -12.41 -54.53 5.12
C PRO A 868 -13.41 -53.71 5.94
N TYR A 869 -13.17 -53.58 7.25
CA TYR A 869 -14.08 -52.94 8.21
C TYR A 869 -13.61 -51.55 8.67
N ASP A 870 -12.45 -51.05 8.23
CA ASP A 870 -11.89 -49.76 8.70
C ASP A 870 -12.74 -48.53 8.30
N TYR A 871 -13.74 -48.73 7.43
CA TYR A 871 -14.78 -47.74 7.12
C TYR A 871 -15.70 -47.40 8.31
N MET A 872 -15.79 -48.28 9.32
CA MET A 872 -16.82 -48.18 10.38
C MET A 872 -16.48 -47.19 11.51
N ASP A 873 -15.22 -46.76 11.66
CA ASP A 873 -14.81 -45.81 12.72
C ASP A 873 -14.92 -44.33 12.31
N SER A 874 -15.34 -44.03 11.08
CA SER A 874 -15.60 -42.65 10.63
C SER A 874 -17.04 -42.46 10.16
N TYR A 875 -17.76 -41.60 10.91
CA TYR A 875 -19.09 -41.04 10.64
C TYR A 875 -20.34 -41.88 10.95
N ARG A 876 -20.98 -41.48 12.06
CA ARG A 876 -22.44 -41.36 12.24
C ARG A 876 -23.09 -40.82 10.94
N TYR A 877 -23.73 -41.70 10.18
CA TYR A 877 -24.42 -41.37 8.94
C TYR A 877 -25.53 -40.33 9.21
N ARG A 878 -25.38 -39.14 8.62
CA ARG A 878 -26.50 -38.23 8.37
C ARG A 878 -26.91 -38.52 6.94
N TYR A 879 -28.15 -38.94 6.73
CA TYR A 879 -28.69 -39.16 5.39
C TYR A 879 -28.57 -37.85 4.58
N ASP A 880 -27.95 -37.93 3.39
CA ASP A 880 -28.12 -36.91 2.36
C ASP A 880 -29.51 -37.09 1.75
N GLU A 881 -30.42 -36.15 2.02
CA GLU A 881 -31.73 -36.08 1.33
C GLU A 881 -31.61 -35.43 -0.06
N ASP A 882 -30.46 -34.85 -0.41
CA ASP A 882 -30.23 -34.08 -1.64
C ASP A 882 -30.02 -34.95 -2.92
N LEU A 883 -30.15 -36.28 -2.83
CA LEU A 883 -30.00 -37.20 -3.99
C LEU A 883 -31.33 -37.60 -4.67
N GLU A 884 -32.49 -37.30 -4.09
CA GLU A 884 -33.78 -37.59 -4.74
C GLU A 884 -34.24 -36.50 -5.73
N GLU A 885 -33.73 -35.27 -5.65
CA GLU A 885 -34.22 -34.16 -6.51
C GLU A 885 -33.59 -34.12 -7.92
N TYR A 886 -32.51 -34.88 -8.18
CA TYR A 886 -31.89 -34.99 -9.51
C TYR A 886 -32.38 -36.18 -10.36
N HIS A 887 -33.28 -37.01 -9.81
CA HIS A 887 -33.86 -38.18 -10.50
C HIS A 887 -35.29 -37.94 -11.03
N ARG A 888 -35.73 -36.68 -11.16
CA ARG A 888 -36.95 -36.29 -11.89
C ARG A 888 -36.70 -35.26 -12.99
N ILE A 889 -35.95 -35.66 -14.01
CA ILE A 889 -36.25 -35.24 -15.38
C ILE A 889 -36.27 -36.53 -16.21
N ASP A 890 -37.48 -37.01 -16.49
CA ASP A 890 -37.75 -38.18 -17.34
C ASP A 890 -37.33 -37.93 -18.79
N ASP A 891 -37.12 -39.02 -19.53
CA ASP A 891 -36.95 -39.03 -20.99
C ASP A 891 -38.26 -38.65 -21.72
N SER A 892 -38.55 -37.35 -21.79
CA SER A 892 -39.50 -36.72 -22.73
C SER A 892 -39.27 -35.20 -22.74
N ASP A 893 -39.07 -34.48 -23.84
CA ASP A 893 -39.25 -34.82 -25.26
C ASP A 893 -38.03 -34.38 -26.11
N GLY A 894 -38.02 -34.78 -27.38
CA GLY A 894 -37.08 -34.27 -28.36
C GLY A 894 -37.19 -32.74 -28.56
N ASP A 895 -36.06 -32.12 -28.89
CA ASP A 895 -35.88 -30.68 -29.14
C ASP A 895 -36.25 -29.74 -27.97
N HIS A 896 -35.24 -29.22 -27.26
CA HIS A 896 -34.89 -27.78 -27.27
C HIS A 896 -33.62 -27.49 -26.45
N CYS A 897 -32.60 -26.93 -27.10
CA CYS A 897 -31.33 -26.54 -26.47
C CYS A 897 -31.26 -25.02 -26.21
N PRO A 898 -31.07 -24.54 -24.97
CA PRO A 898 -31.08 -23.11 -24.68
C PRO A 898 -29.67 -22.48 -24.53
N TYR A 899 -28.93 -22.36 -25.64
CA TYR A 899 -27.93 -21.29 -25.80
C TYR A 899 -27.76 -20.93 -27.29
N PRO A 900 -28.23 -19.75 -27.75
CA PRO A 900 -28.15 -19.39 -29.17
C PRO A 900 -26.78 -18.78 -29.52
N TYR A 901 -26.09 -19.41 -30.46
CA TYR A 901 -25.23 -18.68 -31.40
C TYR A 901 -26.04 -18.52 -32.70
N ASN A 902 -26.23 -17.28 -33.15
CA ASN A 902 -27.01 -16.98 -34.36
C ASN A 902 -26.42 -17.67 -35.60
N CYS A 903 -27.29 -18.31 -36.38
CA CYS A 903 -26.97 -18.67 -37.75
C CYS A 903 -26.86 -17.39 -38.61
N SER A 904 -25.72 -17.24 -39.27
CA SER A 904 -25.48 -16.32 -40.38
C SER A 904 -26.24 -16.71 -41.66
N PRO A 905 -26.37 -15.86 -42.70
CA PRO A 905 -26.12 -14.42 -42.75
C PRO A 905 -27.27 -13.60 -43.40
N GLN A 906 -27.70 -12.50 -42.78
CA GLN A 906 -28.25 -11.32 -43.47
C GLN A 906 -28.23 -10.08 -42.56
#